data_AF-A0A1Q3GF55-F1
#
_entry.id   AF-A0A1Q3GF55-F1
#
_cell.length_a   1.000
_cell.length_b   1.000
_cell.length_c   1.000
_cell.angle_alpha   90.00
_cell.angle_beta   90.00
_cell.angle_gamma   90.00
#
_symmetry.space_group_name_H-M   'P 1'
#
loop_
_entity.id
_entity.type
_entity.pdbx_description
1 polymer ?
#
loop_
_entity_poly.entity_id
_entity_poly.type
_entity_poly.pdbx_seq_one_letter_code
_entity_poly.pdbx_strand_id
1 'polypeptide(L)'
;MLAFSATGQTKSTLQINLNGYLNFSDKVASQAKSMIRCLATYQKKANRYKRYKSRLSRIYPPRCNIYGIDYQYEKAQKGHIASLNTQVVTMKNVFDKIEQQSINLKNYCTRKTYLTDNFKFSDNTIKRIQQLFQQLQTANEKLKQSVANRARTSLGSSKAYSGLVANMRRILKVEDDFQKKYFINLNDGRYINPTEQQLAANVQKLSESVTALPELERKADDFSLWRYYESFKRSAKRLLSARRKSWDKSLMKNTVYIYRSNTNYAYNMLVKDFNNFVKACKAKRIYFIKHSRVSPGFILKKVISRYNKNPVVVVKTFTDKPTPALSVVKQSRPISPTTLAALNNYIYCMNEAIDRNNSLLSSIKAYNRRMQRVEAYKQDTVNIPTGRRRKIYYPFYFTRNYYYPRSLFFMAEQKSKQLPKAYQTVLNAQLGNIQNILEEIASLGHQLNAYLRKKSYKQDQFARSKQILARYQYLYKVFDAKRNQLYGDILKIKASYPNTNKYSPNSDSEKAIAKALELGLPVMEAANKFMRKESKDLLDKSTATPLVEAFDYTKKVPYSRQKRREWKARRRINTFVRAVKSITNAEGKYRVSSYTIKNLAYNYNYLVDSYNEMAISQGKHQQLMKMQYPQILTFGKVGYIPCDCGDANDEVDMTSMKGYAHNNLMLLLDVSGSMKDELPMLKRAMKYLVKIMRPEDHVSVVVFESRARIMLRPTSAKYQDKILRAIDTLKSRGSTNGEAGIRMAYDILQENYINQGNNRVILVTDGEFTIKPSTFNLISEKAQQDISMSVFSFADQLRSYNKLRKVVKMGQGNYEVISEGNAAYKMVREAQSKKLPGKKRRKRRKSVVKGDKKPCDCNSSSVTEIDPPKVITTTKDSNGVNMTSMKGFAPNNLMLLLDVSGSMASKNKLPLLKTAFKKLVDIMRPEDEVSIVIYAGDASVALKPTSANKPDLIKEVIDKLRAKGKTDVKKGFKLAYKWITKNYKDNGNNRIILATDGEFPMSDYIYKLVRKRAEKGVHLSVFSFGNKNKFDSLQKLVEKGQGNYEHVDESNVQYKLIKEAQSIKAK
;
A
#
# COMPACT_ATOMS: atom_id res chain seq x y z
N MET A 1 9.91 -64.25 26.42
CA MET A 1 8.90 -65.17 25.86
C MET A 1 7.57 -64.45 25.68
N LEU A 2 6.74 -64.98 24.77
CA LEU A 2 5.65 -64.34 24.02
C LEU A 2 4.30 -64.27 24.75
N ALA A 3 3.48 -63.27 24.39
CA ALA A 3 2.02 -63.36 24.14
C ALA A 3 1.55 -62.06 23.42
N PHE A 4 1.55 -61.97 22.07
CA PHE A 4 0.52 -62.33 21.07
C PHE A 4 -0.82 -61.55 21.09
N SER A 5 -1.09 -60.77 20.03
CA SER A 5 -2.25 -61.00 19.13
C SER A 5 -2.21 -60.16 17.83
N ALA A 6 -2.52 -60.85 16.72
CA ALA A 6 -2.95 -60.41 15.37
C ALA A 6 -2.11 -59.36 14.58
N THR A 7 -0.92 -59.79 14.14
CA THR A 7 -0.16 -59.49 12.90
C THR A 7 1.33 -59.25 13.21
N GLY A 8 2.16 -60.28 13.00
CA GLY A 8 3.62 -60.27 13.19
C GLY A 8 4.37 -59.37 12.21
N GLN A 9 4.11 -58.06 12.21
CA GLN A 9 4.86 -57.08 11.40
C GLN A 9 5.93 -56.37 12.24
N THR A 10 7.17 -56.31 11.72
CA THR A 10 8.21 -55.43 12.29
C THR A 10 7.72 -53.97 12.30
N LYS A 11 8.20 -53.15 13.24
CA LYS A 11 7.88 -51.70 13.28
C LYS A 11 8.19 -51.00 11.95
N SER A 12 9.23 -51.43 11.25
CA SER A 12 9.59 -50.94 9.91
C SER A 12 8.52 -51.30 8.87
N THR A 13 8.09 -52.56 8.82
CA THR A 13 7.03 -53.05 7.92
C THR A 13 5.71 -52.32 8.18
N LEU A 14 5.32 -52.21 9.45
CA LEU A 14 4.10 -51.49 9.84
C LEU A 14 4.15 -50.01 9.43
N GLN A 15 5.28 -49.32 9.64
CA GLN A 15 5.44 -47.93 9.23
C GLN A 15 5.36 -47.76 7.71
N ILE A 16 5.93 -48.69 6.94
CA ILE A 16 5.84 -48.70 5.47
C ILE A 16 4.37 -48.83 5.04
N ASN A 17 3.64 -49.78 5.64
CA ASN A 17 2.24 -50.03 5.34
C ASN A 17 1.37 -48.82 5.68
N LEU A 18 1.50 -48.28 6.90
CA LEU A 18 0.79 -47.05 7.33
C LEU A 18 1.07 -45.86 6.41
N ASN A 19 2.32 -45.69 5.98
CA ASN A 19 2.68 -44.65 5.01
C ASN A 19 2.15 -44.92 3.60
N GLY A 20 1.90 -46.19 3.23
CA GLY A 20 1.24 -46.59 1.98
C GLY A 20 -0.17 -45.99 1.87
N TYR A 21 -0.98 -46.13 2.92
CA TYR A 21 -2.31 -45.51 3.00
C TYR A 21 -2.26 -43.98 2.86
N LEU A 22 -1.27 -43.33 3.48
CA LEU A 22 -1.08 -41.87 3.38
C LEU A 22 -0.65 -41.43 1.97
N ASN A 23 0.17 -42.22 1.26
CA ASN A 23 0.54 -41.93 -0.12
C ASN A 23 -0.69 -42.02 -1.05
N PHE A 24 -1.57 -43.01 -0.83
CA PHE A 24 -2.86 -43.10 -1.54
C PHE A 24 -3.73 -41.87 -1.27
N SER A 25 -3.90 -41.48 0.00
CA SER A 25 -4.59 -40.24 0.39
C SER A 25 -4.04 -39.00 -0.34
N ASP A 26 -2.71 -38.85 -0.39
CA ASP A 26 -2.05 -37.72 -1.07
C ASP A 26 -2.28 -37.73 -2.58
N LYS A 27 -2.29 -38.92 -3.19
CA LYS A 27 -2.55 -39.09 -4.61
C LYS A 27 -3.98 -38.70 -4.96
N VAL A 28 -4.95 -39.18 -4.17
CA VAL A 28 -6.37 -38.81 -4.29
C VAL A 28 -6.55 -37.30 -4.14
N ALA A 29 -5.96 -36.68 -3.12
CA ALA A 29 -6.02 -35.23 -2.91
C ALA A 29 -5.41 -34.43 -4.10
N SER A 30 -4.31 -34.93 -4.67
CA SER A 30 -3.66 -34.32 -5.84
C SER A 30 -4.55 -34.38 -7.08
N GLN A 31 -5.18 -35.53 -7.34
CA GLN A 31 -6.06 -35.71 -8.51
C GLN A 31 -7.37 -34.95 -8.35
N ALA A 32 -7.95 -34.96 -7.15
CA ALA A 32 -9.07 -34.10 -6.77
C ALA A 32 -8.79 -32.62 -7.11
N LYS A 33 -7.59 -32.13 -6.78
CA LYS A 33 -7.17 -30.76 -7.12
C LYS A 33 -7.12 -30.50 -8.64
N SER A 34 -6.59 -31.45 -9.40
CA SER A 34 -6.50 -31.37 -10.86
C SER A 34 -7.90 -31.27 -11.48
N MET A 35 -8.80 -32.14 -11.03
CA MET A 35 -10.18 -32.21 -11.49
C MET A 35 -10.97 -30.95 -11.17
N ILE A 36 -10.83 -30.38 -9.97
CA ILE A 36 -11.47 -29.09 -9.63
C ILE A 36 -11.00 -27.95 -10.57
N ARG A 37 -9.72 -27.91 -10.94
CA ARG A 37 -9.21 -26.89 -11.88
C ARG A 37 -9.76 -27.07 -13.30
N CYS A 38 -9.86 -28.32 -13.74
CA CYS A 38 -10.49 -28.67 -15.01
C CYS A 38 -11.96 -28.22 -15.02
N LEU A 39 -12.75 -28.63 -14.02
CA LEU A 39 -14.16 -28.28 -13.89
C LEU A 39 -14.39 -26.77 -13.75
N ALA A 40 -13.52 -26.05 -13.05
CA ALA A 40 -13.56 -24.59 -12.95
C ALA A 40 -13.38 -23.89 -14.32
N THR A 41 -12.53 -24.46 -15.17
CA THR A 41 -12.29 -23.94 -16.54
C THR A 41 -13.54 -24.12 -17.39
N TYR A 42 -14.18 -25.28 -17.29
CA TYR A 42 -15.48 -25.55 -17.91
C TYR A 42 -16.56 -24.59 -17.41
N GLN A 43 -16.78 -24.52 -16.09
CA GLN A 43 -17.85 -23.73 -15.47
C GLN A 43 -17.75 -22.24 -15.83
N LYS A 44 -16.53 -21.70 -15.90
CA LYS A 44 -16.30 -20.32 -16.35
C LYS A 44 -16.76 -20.08 -17.79
N LYS A 45 -16.53 -21.04 -18.69
CA LYS A 45 -16.98 -20.97 -20.09
C LYS A 45 -18.50 -21.11 -20.18
N ALA A 46 -19.08 -22.08 -19.46
CA ALA A 46 -20.53 -22.27 -19.39
C ALA A 46 -21.25 -21.01 -18.89
N ASN A 47 -20.80 -20.42 -17.77
CA ASN A 47 -21.36 -19.17 -17.25
C ASN A 47 -21.24 -17.98 -18.22
N ARG A 48 -20.15 -17.93 -18.99
CA ARG A 48 -19.97 -16.87 -20.01
C ARG A 48 -20.94 -17.06 -21.17
N TYR A 49 -21.13 -18.29 -21.63
CA TYR A 49 -22.09 -18.63 -22.69
C TYR A 49 -23.53 -18.27 -22.27
N LYS A 50 -23.96 -18.69 -21.07
CA LYS A 50 -25.27 -18.33 -20.49
C LYS A 50 -25.53 -16.82 -20.47
N ARG A 51 -24.48 -16.01 -20.25
CA ARG A 51 -24.61 -14.55 -20.13
C ARG A 51 -24.70 -13.82 -21.47
N TYR A 52 -23.93 -14.25 -22.47
CA TYR A 52 -23.77 -13.48 -23.71
C TYR A 52 -24.50 -14.08 -24.91
N LYS A 53 -25.03 -15.32 -24.81
CA LYS A 53 -25.88 -16.08 -25.76
C LYS A 53 -25.56 -16.06 -27.28
N SER A 54 -24.64 -15.24 -27.81
CA SER A 54 -24.44 -15.06 -29.26
C SER A 54 -22.99 -14.91 -29.76
N ARG A 55 -21.98 -14.70 -28.89
CA ARG A 55 -20.58 -14.42 -29.31
C ARG A 55 -19.57 -15.56 -29.17
N LEU A 56 -19.97 -16.78 -28.81
CA LEU A 56 -19.04 -17.91 -28.58
C LEU A 56 -19.53 -19.15 -29.34
N SER A 57 -18.66 -19.72 -30.19
CA SER A 57 -19.03 -20.75 -31.18
C SER A 57 -19.28 -22.16 -30.63
N ARG A 58 -18.78 -22.55 -29.45
CA ARG A 58 -19.06 -23.86 -28.83
C ARG A 58 -18.61 -23.94 -27.37
N ILE A 59 -19.31 -24.72 -26.54
CA ILE A 59 -18.79 -25.19 -25.24
C ILE A 59 -17.92 -26.43 -25.49
N TYR A 60 -16.63 -26.36 -25.17
CA TYR A 60 -15.74 -27.51 -25.24
C TYR A 60 -15.93 -28.45 -24.03
N PRO A 61 -15.94 -29.79 -24.25
CA PRO A 61 -16.00 -30.76 -23.16
C PRO A 61 -14.85 -30.60 -22.15
N PRO A 62 -15.08 -30.75 -20.83
CA PRO A 62 -14.01 -30.80 -19.86
C PRO A 62 -13.09 -32.00 -20.11
N ARG A 63 -11.77 -31.76 -20.15
CA ARG A 63 -10.73 -32.80 -20.26
C ARG A 63 -10.04 -32.97 -18.90
N CYS A 64 -10.70 -33.66 -17.98
CA CYS A 64 -10.19 -33.86 -16.63
C CYS A 64 -9.37 -35.15 -16.58
N ASN A 65 -8.07 -35.08 -16.91
CA ASN A 65 -7.21 -36.25 -16.93
C ASN A 65 -6.82 -36.69 -15.50
N ILE A 66 -6.86 -38.00 -15.26
CA ILE A 66 -6.51 -38.66 -14.00
C ILE A 66 -5.40 -39.66 -14.30
N TYR A 67 -4.41 -39.77 -13.39
CA TYR A 67 -3.27 -40.67 -13.59
C TYR A 67 -2.80 -41.29 -12.27
N GLY A 68 -2.55 -42.59 -12.26
CA GLY A 68 -1.81 -43.31 -11.21
C GLY A 68 -2.51 -43.40 -9.84
N ILE A 69 -3.84 -43.34 -9.81
CA ILE A 69 -4.61 -43.65 -8.59
C ILE A 69 -4.60 -45.16 -8.35
N ASP A 70 -4.85 -45.96 -9.39
CA ASP A 70 -4.97 -47.42 -9.27
C ASP A 70 -3.67 -48.04 -8.74
N TYR A 71 -2.52 -47.60 -9.27
CA TYR A 71 -1.21 -48.00 -8.74
C TYR A 71 -1.04 -47.71 -7.23
N GLN A 72 -1.49 -46.55 -6.75
CA GLN A 72 -1.39 -46.22 -5.31
C GLN A 72 -2.46 -46.93 -4.48
N TYR A 73 -3.62 -47.23 -5.07
CA TYR A 73 -4.69 -48.01 -4.47
C TYR A 73 -4.23 -49.44 -4.21
N GLU A 74 -3.73 -50.14 -5.24
CA GLU A 74 -3.17 -51.49 -5.13
C GLU A 74 -2.04 -51.55 -4.10
N LYS A 75 -1.14 -50.56 -4.12
CA LYS A 75 -0.05 -50.47 -3.14
C LYS A 75 -0.55 -50.26 -1.70
N ALA A 76 -1.64 -49.53 -1.50
CA ALA A 76 -2.25 -49.36 -0.18
C ALA A 76 -2.93 -50.65 0.30
N GLN A 77 -3.61 -51.38 -0.59
CA GLN A 77 -4.29 -52.66 -0.26
C GLN A 77 -3.32 -53.74 0.24
N LYS A 78 -2.08 -53.75 -0.30
CA LYS A 78 -0.97 -54.60 0.17
C LYS A 78 -0.52 -54.31 1.61
N GLY A 79 -1.08 -53.30 2.27
CA GLY A 79 -0.83 -53.03 3.69
C GLY A 79 -1.50 -54.03 4.64
N HIS A 80 -2.47 -54.83 4.16
CA HIS A 80 -3.18 -55.90 4.89
C HIS A 80 -3.77 -55.51 6.27
N ILE A 81 -4.18 -54.24 6.45
CA ILE A 81 -4.89 -53.82 7.67
C ILE A 81 -6.37 -53.66 7.28
N ALA A 82 -7.19 -54.68 7.56
CA ALA A 82 -8.57 -54.78 7.09
C ALA A 82 -9.38 -53.48 7.27
N SER A 83 -9.36 -52.89 8.47
CA SER A 83 -10.09 -51.65 8.76
C SER A 83 -9.63 -50.42 7.98
N LEU A 84 -8.36 -50.36 7.56
CA LEU A 84 -7.83 -49.29 6.71
C LEU A 84 -8.05 -49.58 5.22
N ASN A 85 -7.96 -50.85 4.81
CA ASN A 85 -8.28 -51.29 3.45
C ASN A 85 -9.73 -50.95 3.09
N THR A 86 -10.69 -51.20 3.99
CA THR A 86 -12.10 -50.81 3.79
C THR A 86 -12.26 -49.31 3.57
N GLN A 87 -11.49 -48.47 4.29
CA GLN A 87 -11.53 -47.02 4.11
C GLN A 87 -10.89 -46.58 2.78
N VAL A 88 -9.83 -47.25 2.33
CA VAL A 88 -9.23 -47.04 1.00
C VAL A 88 -10.21 -47.39 -0.11
N VAL A 89 -10.90 -48.53 -0.02
CA VAL A 89 -11.97 -48.94 -0.97
C VAL A 89 -13.07 -47.88 -1.00
N THR A 90 -13.53 -47.44 0.17
CA THR A 90 -14.57 -46.40 0.28
C THR A 90 -14.14 -45.12 -0.44
N MET A 91 -12.91 -44.66 -0.21
CA MET A 91 -12.36 -43.47 -0.88
C MET A 91 -12.22 -43.66 -2.39
N LYS A 92 -11.75 -44.82 -2.87
CA LYS A 92 -11.64 -45.14 -4.30
C LYS A 92 -13.02 -45.11 -4.96
N ASN A 93 -14.01 -45.76 -4.37
CA ASN A 93 -15.39 -45.79 -4.90
C ASN A 93 -16.00 -44.39 -4.99
N VAL A 94 -15.79 -43.52 -3.99
CA VAL A 94 -16.26 -42.13 -4.07
C VAL A 94 -15.53 -41.37 -5.17
N PHE A 95 -14.23 -41.57 -5.33
CA PHE A 95 -13.44 -40.93 -6.38
C PHE A 95 -13.90 -41.36 -7.79
N ASP A 96 -14.13 -42.66 -8.00
CA ASP A 96 -14.59 -43.23 -9.26
C ASP A 96 -15.98 -42.68 -9.64
N LYS A 97 -16.87 -42.50 -8.65
CA LYS A 97 -18.15 -41.80 -8.87
C LYS A 97 -17.94 -40.37 -9.36
N ILE A 98 -16.94 -39.63 -8.84
CA ILE A 98 -16.64 -38.27 -9.31
C ILE A 98 -16.15 -38.30 -10.76
N GLU A 99 -15.23 -39.21 -11.07
CA GLU A 99 -14.71 -39.41 -12.43
C GLU A 99 -15.84 -39.72 -13.41
N GLN A 100 -16.75 -40.63 -13.05
CA GLN A 100 -17.91 -40.96 -13.87
C GLN A 100 -18.80 -39.74 -14.13
N GLN A 101 -19.08 -38.91 -13.11
CA GLN A 101 -19.84 -37.68 -13.32
C GLN A 101 -19.11 -36.68 -14.24
N SER A 102 -17.77 -36.62 -14.19
CA SER A 102 -16.97 -35.81 -15.10
C SER A 102 -17.04 -36.33 -16.55
N ILE A 103 -17.04 -37.65 -16.75
CA ILE A 103 -17.24 -38.29 -18.06
C ILE A 103 -18.64 -37.99 -18.61
N ASN A 104 -19.67 -38.10 -17.77
CA ASN A 104 -21.04 -37.75 -18.15
C ASN A 104 -21.14 -36.28 -18.62
N LEU A 105 -20.48 -35.36 -17.92
CA LEU A 105 -20.42 -33.96 -18.31
C LEU A 105 -19.66 -33.74 -19.64
N LYS A 106 -18.60 -34.52 -19.90
CA LYS A 106 -17.90 -34.53 -21.19
C LYS A 106 -18.84 -34.96 -22.31
N ASN A 107 -19.54 -36.08 -22.16
CA ASN A 107 -20.47 -36.63 -23.16
C ASN A 107 -21.61 -35.65 -23.45
N TYR A 108 -22.18 -35.04 -22.41
CA TYR A 108 -23.18 -33.98 -22.52
C TYR A 108 -22.72 -32.78 -23.37
N CYS A 109 -21.46 -32.35 -23.22
CA CYS A 109 -20.90 -31.27 -24.05
C CYS A 109 -20.63 -31.72 -25.48
N THR A 110 -20.18 -32.96 -25.67
CA THR A 110 -19.91 -33.55 -26.99
C THR A 110 -21.19 -33.63 -27.81
N ARG A 111 -22.27 -34.15 -27.21
CA ARG A 111 -23.62 -34.27 -27.81
C ARG A 111 -24.37 -32.94 -27.97
N LYS A 112 -23.79 -31.82 -27.48
CA LYS A 112 -24.40 -30.49 -27.51
C LYS A 112 -25.78 -30.37 -26.84
N THR A 113 -26.12 -31.28 -25.91
CA THR A 113 -27.41 -31.28 -25.19
C THR A 113 -27.69 -29.98 -24.43
N TYR A 114 -26.65 -29.19 -24.12
CA TYR A 114 -26.79 -27.86 -23.52
C TYR A 114 -27.57 -26.84 -24.36
N LEU A 115 -27.73 -27.09 -25.65
CA LEU A 115 -28.56 -26.26 -26.54
C LEU A 115 -30.05 -26.48 -26.28
N THR A 116 -30.45 -27.69 -25.87
CA THR A 116 -31.86 -28.05 -25.66
C THR A 116 -32.30 -27.88 -24.20
N ASP A 117 -31.47 -28.29 -23.25
CA ASP A 117 -31.83 -28.29 -21.81
C ASP A 117 -31.41 -27.01 -21.06
N ASN A 118 -30.81 -26.04 -21.77
CA ASN A 118 -30.28 -24.80 -21.22
C ASN A 118 -29.39 -24.99 -19.97
N PHE A 119 -28.49 -25.98 -20.00
CA PHE A 119 -27.54 -26.30 -18.93
C PHE A 119 -28.13 -26.92 -17.66
N LYS A 120 -29.38 -27.39 -17.68
CA LYS A 120 -30.01 -28.02 -16.51
C LYS A 120 -29.24 -29.28 -16.06
N PHE A 121 -28.86 -30.16 -16.99
CA PHE A 121 -28.05 -31.33 -16.70
C PHE A 121 -26.70 -30.93 -16.12
N SER A 122 -25.97 -30.02 -16.79
CA SER A 122 -24.66 -29.56 -16.32
C SER A 122 -24.72 -29.00 -14.90
N ASP A 123 -25.70 -28.16 -14.58
CA ASP A 123 -25.80 -27.54 -13.26
C ASP A 123 -26.09 -28.60 -12.17
N ASN A 124 -26.92 -29.61 -12.48
CA ASN A 124 -27.20 -30.72 -11.58
C ASN A 124 -26.00 -31.66 -11.40
N THR A 125 -25.30 -32.02 -12.48
CA THR A 125 -24.06 -32.83 -12.42
C THR A 125 -23.00 -32.15 -11.59
N ILE A 126 -22.80 -30.83 -11.75
CA ILE A 126 -21.83 -30.07 -10.96
C ILE A 126 -22.20 -30.02 -9.46
N LYS A 127 -23.48 -29.91 -9.11
CA LYS A 127 -23.95 -30.04 -7.71
C LYS A 127 -23.66 -31.43 -7.14
N ARG A 128 -23.94 -32.49 -7.90
CA ARG A 128 -23.67 -33.87 -7.48
C ARG A 128 -22.18 -34.13 -7.29
N ILE A 129 -21.35 -33.65 -8.23
CA ILE A 129 -19.89 -33.67 -8.10
C ILE A 129 -19.47 -32.96 -6.81
N GLN A 130 -20.03 -31.77 -6.50
CA GLN A 130 -19.71 -31.05 -5.27
C GLN A 130 -19.97 -31.88 -4.00
N GLN A 131 -21.11 -32.58 -3.92
CA GLN A 131 -21.44 -33.47 -2.81
C GLN A 131 -20.46 -34.64 -2.71
N LEU A 132 -20.11 -35.26 -3.83
CA LEU A 132 -19.13 -36.35 -3.86
C LEU A 132 -17.74 -35.88 -3.40
N PHE A 133 -17.32 -34.66 -3.76
CA PHE A 133 -16.07 -34.08 -3.23
C PHE A 133 -16.11 -33.87 -1.71
N GLN A 134 -17.27 -33.50 -1.14
CA GLN A 134 -17.43 -33.42 0.32
C GLN A 134 -17.32 -34.80 0.97
N GLN A 135 -17.96 -35.82 0.40
CA GLN A 135 -17.82 -37.21 0.85
C GLN A 135 -16.36 -37.67 0.79
N LEU A 136 -15.66 -37.36 -0.31
CA LEU A 136 -14.24 -37.68 -0.49
C LEU A 136 -13.36 -37.00 0.56
N GLN A 137 -13.63 -35.73 0.90
CA GLN A 137 -12.93 -35.02 1.96
C GLN A 137 -13.13 -35.71 3.31
N THR A 138 -14.37 -36.03 3.67
CA THR A 138 -14.70 -36.72 4.93
C THR A 138 -14.04 -38.09 5.02
N ALA A 139 -14.13 -38.90 3.96
CA ALA A 139 -13.51 -40.22 3.90
C ALA A 139 -11.98 -40.12 4.02
N ASN A 140 -11.36 -39.12 3.38
CA ASN A 140 -9.92 -38.92 3.46
C ASN A 140 -9.45 -38.50 4.86
N GLU A 141 -10.18 -37.61 5.54
CA GLU A 141 -9.86 -37.24 6.92
C GLU A 141 -10.04 -38.41 7.88
N LYS A 142 -11.07 -39.25 7.69
CA LYS A 142 -11.27 -40.48 8.46
C LYS A 142 -10.08 -41.44 8.30
N LEU A 143 -9.63 -41.68 7.06
CA LEU A 143 -8.47 -42.52 6.78
C LEU A 143 -7.21 -41.99 7.48
N LYS A 144 -6.92 -40.69 7.35
CA LYS A 144 -5.77 -40.06 8.01
C LYS A 144 -5.82 -40.20 9.52
N GLN A 145 -6.99 -40.03 10.12
CA GLN A 145 -7.18 -40.17 11.56
C GLN A 145 -7.00 -41.62 12.02
N SER A 146 -7.57 -42.60 11.31
CA SER A 146 -7.40 -44.02 11.60
C SER A 146 -5.94 -44.46 11.47
N VAL A 147 -5.23 -44.02 10.42
CA VAL A 147 -3.79 -44.27 10.27
C VAL A 147 -3.00 -43.64 11.43
N ALA A 148 -3.30 -42.40 11.81
CA ALA A 148 -2.62 -41.72 12.91
C ALA A 148 -2.86 -42.40 14.26
N ASN A 149 -4.09 -42.87 14.52
CA ASN A 149 -4.42 -43.60 15.74
C ASN A 149 -3.67 -44.94 15.81
N ARG A 150 -3.68 -45.72 14.72
CA ARG A 150 -2.94 -46.99 14.64
C ARG A 150 -1.43 -46.78 14.79
N ALA A 151 -0.89 -45.70 14.21
CA ALA A 151 0.51 -45.35 14.38
C ALA A 151 0.88 -45.06 15.84
N ARG A 152 0.01 -44.35 16.59
CA ARG A 152 0.26 -44.04 18.00
C ARG A 152 0.29 -45.29 18.88
N THR A 153 -0.64 -46.23 18.65
CA THR A 153 -0.75 -47.44 19.46
C THR A 153 0.32 -48.48 19.14
N SER A 154 0.75 -48.58 17.87
CA SER A 154 1.45 -49.77 17.38
C SER A 154 2.90 -49.55 16.95
N LEU A 155 3.36 -48.32 16.71
CA LEU A 155 4.80 -48.06 16.42
C LEU A 155 5.65 -47.91 17.70
N GLY A 156 5.00 -47.71 18.86
CA GLY A 156 5.63 -47.48 20.16
C GLY A 156 6.30 -46.09 20.24
N SER A 157 6.34 -45.51 21.45
CA SER A 157 6.95 -44.20 21.70
C SER A 157 8.47 -44.31 21.76
N SER A 158 9.17 -44.27 20.62
CA SER A 158 10.58 -43.87 20.65
C SER A 158 10.65 -42.47 21.28
N LYS A 159 11.33 -42.33 22.43
CA LYS A 159 11.51 -41.02 23.09
C LYS A 159 12.25 -40.04 22.16
N ALA A 160 13.21 -40.54 21.38
CA ALA A 160 14.02 -39.76 20.47
C ALA A 160 13.17 -38.98 19.45
N TYR A 161 13.36 -37.65 19.42
CA TYR A 161 12.68 -36.72 18.49
C TYR A 161 11.15 -36.65 18.57
N SER A 162 10.49 -37.39 19.48
CA SER A 162 9.04 -37.38 19.65
C SER A 162 8.48 -35.97 19.92
N GLY A 163 9.14 -35.20 20.79
CA GLY A 163 8.81 -33.80 21.07
C GLY A 163 8.96 -32.89 19.84
N LEU A 164 10.01 -33.08 19.04
CA LEU A 164 10.21 -32.34 17.77
C LEU A 164 9.08 -32.63 16.79
N VAL A 165 8.77 -33.91 16.57
CA VAL A 165 7.71 -34.34 15.65
C VAL A 165 6.35 -33.81 16.13
N ALA A 166 6.09 -33.82 17.43
CA ALA A 166 4.88 -33.24 18.01
C ALA A 166 4.76 -31.73 17.72
N ASN A 167 5.85 -30.96 17.92
CA ASN A 167 5.88 -29.53 17.63
C ASN A 167 5.68 -29.25 16.12
N MET A 168 6.34 -30.01 15.24
CA MET A 168 6.16 -29.89 13.79
C MET A 168 4.71 -30.21 13.37
N ARG A 169 4.10 -31.25 13.96
CA ARG A 169 2.70 -31.62 13.70
C ARG A 169 1.72 -30.55 14.17
N ARG A 170 1.99 -29.83 15.27
CA ARG A 170 1.13 -28.70 15.70
C ARG A 170 1.04 -27.63 14.61
N ILE A 171 2.16 -27.25 14.00
CA ILE A 171 2.18 -26.27 12.91
C ILE A 171 1.40 -26.79 11.68
N LEU A 172 1.64 -28.04 11.29
CA LEU A 172 0.93 -28.66 10.18
C LEU A 172 -0.59 -28.69 10.44
N LYS A 173 -1.01 -29.03 11.66
CA LYS A 173 -2.40 -29.06 12.08
C LYS A 173 -3.08 -27.68 12.00
N VAL A 174 -2.40 -26.62 12.44
CA VAL A 174 -2.89 -25.23 12.32
C VAL A 174 -3.20 -24.88 10.86
N GLU A 175 -2.35 -25.30 9.92
CA GLU A 175 -2.59 -25.06 8.50
C GLU A 175 -3.61 -26.00 7.88
N ASP A 176 -3.67 -27.26 8.29
CA ASP A 176 -4.69 -28.18 7.79
C ASP A 176 -6.09 -27.67 8.14
N ASP A 177 -6.29 -27.25 9.39
CA ASP A 177 -7.57 -26.70 9.87
C ASP A 177 -7.93 -25.39 9.17
N PHE A 178 -6.92 -24.62 8.76
CA PHE A 178 -7.11 -23.45 7.92
C PHE A 178 -7.53 -23.87 6.51
N GLN A 179 -6.72 -24.66 5.80
CA GLN A 179 -6.93 -25.11 4.42
C GLN A 179 -8.28 -25.81 4.20
N LYS A 180 -8.76 -26.60 5.17
CA LYS A 180 -10.07 -27.27 5.13
C LYS A 180 -11.25 -26.30 4.95
N LYS A 181 -11.11 -25.05 5.42
CA LYS A 181 -12.15 -24.01 5.31
C LYS A 181 -12.08 -23.22 3.99
N TYR A 182 -11.05 -23.46 3.16
CA TYR A 182 -10.80 -22.71 1.92
C TYR A 182 -11.20 -23.48 0.67
N PHE A 183 -12.37 -23.14 0.16
CA PHE A 183 -12.93 -23.74 -1.05
C PHE A 183 -12.57 -22.95 -2.31
N ILE A 184 -12.48 -23.65 -3.43
CA ILE A 184 -12.47 -23.04 -4.77
C ILE A 184 -13.91 -22.70 -5.15
N ASN A 185 -14.19 -21.45 -5.53
CA ASN A 185 -15.44 -21.11 -6.20
C ASN A 185 -15.35 -21.56 -7.66
N LEU A 186 -16.17 -22.55 -8.04
CA LEU A 186 -16.12 -23.12 -9.37
C LEU A 186 -16.58 -22.12 -10.46
N ASN A 187 -17.45 -21.16 -10.10
CA ASN A 187 -18.03 -20.23 -11.07
C ASN A 187 -17.03 -19.28 -11.74
N ASP A 188 -15.92 -18.94 -11.07
CA ASP A 188 -14.83 -18.15 -11.64
C ASP A 188 -13.45 -18.83 -11.51
N GLY A 189 -13.40 -20.03 -10.95
CA GLY A 189 -12.18 -20.79 -10.71
C GLY A 189 -11.23 -20.13 -9.73
N ARG A 190 -11.75 -19.37 -8.76
CA ARG A 190 -10.93 -18.66 -7.76
C ARG A 190 -11.20 -19.21 -6.37
N TYR A 191 -10.16 -19.27 -5.55
CA TYR A 191 -10.33 -19.53 -4.12
C TYR A 191 -11.18 -18.44 -3.49
N ILE A 192 -12.02 -18.85 -2.54
CA ILE A 192 -12.73 -17.92 -1.69
C ILE A 192 -11.71 -17.34 -0.72
N ASN A 193 -11.65 -16.00 -0.70
CA ASN A 193 -10.74 -15.32 0.19
C ASN A 193 -11.17 -15.57 1.65
N PRO A 194 -10.21 -15.89 2.53
CA PRO A 194 -10.42 -15.75 3.97
C PRO A 194 -11.01 -14.41 4.37
N THR A 195 -11.81 -14.43 5.43
CA THR A 195 -12.16 -13.21 6.16
C THR A 195 -10.93 -12.69 6.90
N GLU A 196 -10.93 -11.39 7.24
CA GLU A 196 -9.87 -10.79 8.07
C GLU A 196 -9.73 -11.52 9.41
N GLN A 197 -10.84 -11.84 10.07
CA GLN A 197 -10.85 -12.58 11.34
C GLN A 197 -10.21 -13.97 11.21
N GLN A 198 -10.49 -14.70 10.12
CA GLN A 198 -9.88 -16.01 9.88
C GLN A 198 -8.36 -15.90 9.67
N LEU A 199 -7.90 -14.87 8.93
CA LEU A 199 -6.48 -14.62 8.72
C LEU A 199 -5.78 -14.24 10.02
N ALA A 200 -6.36 -13.34 10.80
CA ALA A 200 -5.84 -12.93 12.10
C ALA A 200 -5.66 -14.13 13.04
N ALA A 201 -6.72 -14.93 13.20
CA ALA A 201 -6.69 -16.12 14.06
C ALA A 201 -5.64 -17.16 13.62
N ASN A 202 -5.47 -17.37 12.30
CA ASN A 202 -4.45 -18.28 11.80
C ASN A 202 -3.03 -17.72 11.96
N VAL A 203 -2.80 -16.42 11.70
CA VAL A 203 -1.51 -15.78 11.95
C VAL A 203 -1.12 -15.92 13.43
N GLN A 204 -2.05 -15.72 14.34
CA GLN A 204 -1.81 -15.87 15.77
C GLN A 204 -1.36 -17.29 16.13
N LYS A 205 -2.19 -18.30 15.83
CA LYS A 205 -1.88 -19.71 16.13
C LYS A 205 -0.57 -20.19 15.50
N LEU A 206 -0.33 -19.77 14.25
CA LEU A 206 0.87 -20.14 13.52
C LEU A 206 2.11 -19.45 14.11
N SER A 207 1.98 -18.18 14.53
CA SER A 207 3.07 -17.46 15.17
C SER A 207 3.47 -18.08 16.51
N GLU A 208 2.49 -18.44 17.35
CA GLU A 208 2.72 -19.16 18.62
C GLU A 208 3.45 -20.49 18.36
N SER A 209 2.93 -21.29 17.43
CA SER A 209 3.49 -22.62 17.12
C SER A 209 4.89 -22.55 16.51
N VAL A 210 5.16 -21.57 15.64
CA VAL A 210 6.49 -21.37 15.03
C VAL A 210 7.52 -20.88 16.05
N THR A 211 7.10 -20.04 17.00
CA THR A 211 7.99 -19.52 18.05
C THR A 211 8.35 -20.60 19.06
N ALA A 212 7.46 -21.56 19.31
CA ALA A 212 7.67 -22.69 20.21
C ALA A 212 8.55 -23.82 19.63
N LEU A 213 9.08 -23.68 18.41
CA LEU A 213 9.99 -24.68 17.84
C LEU A 213 11.35 -24.64 18.57
N PRO A 214 11.81 -25.76 19.17
CA PRO A 214 13.10 -25.79 19.85
C PRO A 214 14.27 -25.70 18.86
N GLU A 215 15.44 -25.31 19.35
CA GLU A 215 16.69 -25.43 18.60
C GLU A 215 17.18 -26.88 18.62
N LEU A 216 17.85 -27.30 17.54
CA LEU A 216 18.44 -28.64 17.43
C LEU A 216 19.93 -28.47 17.15
N GLU A 217 20.77 -29.07 18.00
CA GLU A 217 22.22 -29.04 17.84
C GLU A 217 22.66 -29.77 16.57
N ARG A 218 23.72 -29.25 15.94
CA ARG A 218 24.32 -29.87 14.77
C ARG A 218 25.29 -30.96 15.22
N LYS A 219 24.86 -32.23 15.14
CA LYS A 219 25.73 -33.40 15.36
C LYS A 219 26.12 -34.04 14.02
N ALA A 220 27.33 -34.57 13.92
CA ALA A 220 27.87 -35.12 12.67
C ALA A 220 27.11 -36.37 12.19
N ASP A 221 26.77 -37.25 13.12
CA ASP A 221 25.98 -38.47 12.93
C ASP A 221 24.51 -38.18 12.57
N ASP A 222 23.97 -37.03 12.93
CA ASP A 222 22.57 -36.62 12.68
C ASP A 222 22.43 -35.43 11.71
N PHE A 223 23.44 -35.18 10.87
CA PHE A 223 23.45 -34.06 9.94
C PHE A 223 22.21 -33.99 9.03
N SER A 224 21.72 -35.13 8.54
CA SER A 224 20.52 -35.18 7.67
C SER A 224 19.24 -34.79 8.42
N LEU A 225 19.06 -35.26 9.66
CA LEU A 225 17.94 -34.90 10.53
C LEU A 225 17.96 -33.42 10.87
N TRP A 226 19.11 -32.91 11.30
CA TRP A 226 19.33 -31.49 11.56
C TRP A 226 18.99 -30.64 10.33
N ARG A 227 19.50 -31.02 9.15
CA ARG A 227 19.26 -30.31 7.88
C ARG A 227 17.78 -30.25 7.52
N TYR A 228 17.04 -31.35 7.64
CA TYR A 228 15.61 -31.37 7.31
C TYR A 228 14.76 -30.63 8.34
N TYR A 229 15.12 -30.70 9.62
CA TYR A 229 14.47 -29.92 10.68
C TYR A 229 14.67 -28.41 10.46
N GLU A 230 15.88 -27.97 10.15
CA GLU A 230 16.17 -26.57 9.81
C GLU A 230 15.45 -26.11 8.53
N SER A 231 15.34 -26.98 7.53
CA SER A 231 14.52 -26.73 6.33
C SER A 231 13.05 -26.49 6.72
N PHE A 232 12.50 -27.35 7.58
CA PHE A 232 11.14 -27.21 8.09
C PHE A 232 10.93 -25.89 8.85
N LYS A 233 11.84 -25.51 9.76
CA LYS A 233 11.80 -24.21 10.46
C LYS A 233 11.76 -23.04 9.49
N ARG A 234 12.59 -23.05 8.44
CA ARG A 234 12.61 -22.00 7.40
C ARG A 234 11.30 -21.98 6.62
N SER A 235 10.77 -23.13 6.22
CA SER A 235 9.48 -23.25 5.54
C SER A 235 8.32 -22.75 6.40
N ALA A 236 8.34 -23.03 7.71
CA ALA A 236 7.33 -22.56 8.66
C ALA A 236 7.38 -21.03 8.82
N LYS A 237 8.58 -20.43 8.96
CA LYS A 237 8.77 -18.97 8.97
C LYS A 237 8.30 -18.33 7.66
N ARG A 238 8.59 -18.95 6.51
CA ARG A 238 8.14 -18.48 5.19
C ARG A 238 6.62 -18.49 5.05
N LEU A 239 5.98 -19.55 5.52
CA LEU A 239 4.52 -19.66 5.55
C LEU A 239 3.91 -18.58 6.44
N LEU A 240 4.43 -18.39 7.66
CA LEU A 240 3.98 -17.35 8.58
C LEU A 240 4.10 -15.96 7.96
N SER A 241 5.23 -15.64 7.32
CA SER A 241 5.42 -14.39 6.58
C SER A 241 4.39 -14.22 5.44
N ALA A 242 4.14 -15.28 4.66
CA ALA A 242 3.13 -15.25 3.59
C ALA A 242 1.71 -15.04 4.14
N ARG A 243 1.39 -15.60 5.31
CA ARG A 243 0.09 -15.44 5.97
C ARG A 243 -0.09 -14.05 6.56
N ARG A 244 0.92 -13.53 7.25
CA ARG A 244 0.97 -12.14 7.75
C ARG A 244 0.72 -11.15 6.62
N LYS A 245 1.44 -11.29 5.51
CA LYS A 245 1.22 -10.48 4.31
C LYS A 245 -0.19 -10.60 3.72
N SER A 246 -0.83 -11.77 3.86
CA SER A 246 -2.21 -11.96 3.42
C SER A 246 -3.19 -11.25 4.34
N TRP A 247 -2.96 -11.29 5.66
CA TRP A 247 -3.75 -10.55 6.65
C TRP A 247 -3.61 -9.04 6.45
N ASP A 248 -2.39 -8.52 6.36
CA ASP A 248 -2.17 -7.08 6.20
C ASP A 248 -2.82 -6.52 4.92
N LYS A 249 -2.91 -7.35 3.87
CA LYS A 249 -3.54 -7.00 2.60
C LYS A 249 -5.05 -7.23 2.56
N SER A 250 -5.64 -7.84 3.59
CA SER A 250 -7.06 -8.24 3.57
C SER A 250 -8.03 -7.06 3.42
N LEU A 251 -7.62 -5.85 3.80
CA LEU A 251 -8.43 -4.62 3.66
C LEU A 251 -8.41 -4.05 2.24
N MET A 252 -7.45 -4.50 1.42
CA MET A 252 -7.42 -4.14 0.03
C MET A 252 -8.49 -4.94 -0.71
N LYS A 253 -9.61 -4.29 -1.03
CA LYS A 253 -10.73 -4.88 -1.79
C LYS A 253 -10.38 -5.42 -3.20
N ASN A 254 -9.11 -5.37 -3.64
CA ASN A 254 -8.66 -5.77 -4.98
C ASN A 254 -7.50 -6.78 -5.05
N THR A 255 -7.06 -7.37 -3.94
CA THR A 255 -5.93 -8.33 -3.90
C THR A 255 -6.37 -9.79 -3.97
N VAL A 256 -7.29 -10.11 -4.90
CA VAL A 256 -7.70 -11.49 -5.26
C VAL A 256 -6.50 -12.37 -5.67
N TYR A 257 -5.37 -11.77 -6.07
CA TYR A 257 -4.24 -12.46 -6.66
C TYR A 257 -3.16 -12.91 -5.64
N ILE A 258 -3.08 -12.27 -4.46
CA ILE A 258 -1.89 -12.39 -3.60
C ILE A 258 -1.97 -13.57 -2.62
N TYR A 259 -3.18 -14.02 -2.28
CA TYR A 259 -3.36 -15.26 -1.51
C TYR A 259 -2.89 -16.51 -2.29
N ARG A 260 -2.77 -16.45 -3.63
CA ARG A 260 -2.91 -17.63 -4.50
C ARG A 260 -1.65 -18.48 -4.73
N SER A 261 -0.45 -17.89 -4.83
CA SER A 261 0.78 -18.64 -5.18
C SER A 261 1.67 -18.95 -3.98
N ASN A 262 1.93 -17.95 -3.12
CA ASN A 262 3.00 -18.06 -2.13
C ASN A 262 2.62 -18.87 -0.89
N THR A 263 1.35 -18.86 -0.45
CA THR A 263 0.87 -19.58 0.74
C THR A 263 0.77 -21.09 0.48
N ASN A 264 0.17 -21.49 -0.64
CA ASN A 264 0.07 -22.89 -1.06
C ASN A 264 1.45 -23.49 -1.36
N TYR A 265 2.34 -22.71 -1.98
CA TYR A 265 3.73 -23.12 -2.18
C TYR A 265 4.44 -23.34 -0.84
N ALA A 266 4.32 -22.40 0.11
CA ALA A 266 4.94 -22.50 1.42
C ALA A 266 4.42 -23.69 2.24
N TYR A 267 3.09 -23.94 2.23
CA TYR A 267 2.51 -25.13 2.88
C TYR A 267 3.01 -26.43 2.24
N ASN A 268 3.08 -26.52 0.91
CA ASN A 268 3.60 -27.71 0.24
C ASN A 268 5.08 -27.98 0.58
N MET A 269 5.89 -26.93 0.72
CA MET A 269 7.28 -27.05 1.19
C MET A 269 7.35 -27.52 2.63
N LEU A 270 6.51 -26.99 3.50
CA LEU A 270 6.42 -27.41 4.90
C LEU A 270 6.12 -28.92 5.05
N VAL A 271 5.12 -29.42 4.31
CA VAL A 271 4.78 -30.86 4.29
C VAL A 271 5.93 -31.70 3.74
N LYS A 272 6.59 -31.22 2.67
CA LYS A 272 7.76 -31.89 2.06
C LYS A 272 8.90 -32.01 3.06
N ASP A 273 9.26 -30.93 3.74
CA ASP A 273 10.35 -30.92 4.72
C ASP A 273 10.05 -31.85 5.91
N PHE A 274 8.81 -31.87 6.40
CA PHE A 274 8.39 -32.83 7.43
C PHE A 274 8.55 -34.28 6.96
N ASN A 275 8.08 -34.60 5.76
CA ASN A 275 8.18 -35.96 5.22
C ASN A 275 9.62 -36.40 4.95
N ASN A 276 10.51 -35.46 4.61
CA ASN A 276 11.94 -35.72 4.50
C ASN A 276 12.58 -35.97 5.87
N PHE A 277 12.18 -35.22 6.90
CA PHE A 277 12.62 -35.47 8.27
C PHE A 277 12.20 -36.87 8.74
N VAL A 278 10.93 -37.25 8.53
CA VAL A 278 10.44 -38.61 8.83
C VAL A 278 11.20 -39.69 8.07
N LYS A 279 11.56 -39.44 6.80
CA LYS A 279 12.40 -40.37 6.01
C LYS A 279 13.79 -40.53 6.65
N ALA A 280 14.40 -39.44 7.12
CA ALA A 280 15.69 -39.49 7.81
C ALA A 280 15.60 -40.23 9.16
N CYS A 281 14.51 -40.06 9.93
CA CYS A 281 14.27 -40.84 11.15
C CYS A 281 14.25 -42.35 10.87
N LYS A 282 13.59 -42.76 9.78
CA LYS A 282 13.53 -44.18 9.39
C LYS A 282 14.92 -44.79 9.16
N ALA A 283 15.84 -44.04 8.54
CA ALA A 283 17.22 -44.50 8.32
C ALA A 283 17.98 -44.79 9.63
N LYS A 284 17.53 -44.17 10.74
CA LYS A 284 18.03 -44.39 12.11
C LYS A 284 17.17 -45.37 12.92
N ARG A 285 16.31 -46.15 12.27
CA ARG A 285 15.35 -47.08 12.90
C ARG A 285 14.37 -46.38 13.88
N ILE A 286 14.09 -45.09 13.66
CA ILE A 286 13.08 -44.31 14.40
C ILE A 286 11.85 -44.14 13.50
N TYR A 287 10.71 -44.69 13.93
CA TYR A 287 9.55 -44.88 13.05
C TYR A 287 8.42 -43.89 13.33
N PHE A 288 8.34 -42.82 12.52
CA PHE A 288 7.19 -41.90 12.47
C PHE A 288 6.39 -42.06 11.18
N ILE A 289 5.08 -41.75 11.19
CA ILE A 289 4.31 -41.69 9.93
C ILE A 289 4.51 -40.34 9.23
N LYS A 290 4.40 -40.34 7.90
CA LYS A 290 4.37 -39.13 7.07
C LYS A 290 3.15 -38.27 7.43
N HIS A 291 3.16 -37.04 6.93
CA HIS A 291 2.02 -36.14 6.94
C HIS A 291 1.44 -36.06 5.53
N SER A 292 0.13 -36.20 5.43
CA SER A 292 -0.63 -36.17 4.17
C SER A 292 -1.40 -34.85 4.05
N ARG A 293 -1.47 -34.32 2.83
CA ARG A 293 -2.06 -33.02 2.50
C ARG A 293 -3.59 -33.04 2.65
N VAL A 294 -4.16 -31.87 2.90
CA VAL A 294 -5.62 -31.67 2.88
C VAL A 294 -6.19 -31.91 1.47
N SER A 295 -7.28 -32.66 1.39
CA SER A 295 -8.02 -32.85 0.13
C SER A 295 -8.81 -31.58 -0.19
N PRO A 296 -8.70 -31.01 -1.41
CA PRO A 296 -9.36 -29.77 -1.75
C PRO A 296 -10.86 -29.97 -2.00
N GLY A 297 -11.65 -28.92 -1.70
CA GLY A 297 -13.07 -28.86 -2.00
C GLY A 297 -13.41 -27.62 -2.83
N PHE A 298 -14.63 -27.59 -3.38
CA PHE A 298 -15.14 -26.43 -4.10
C PHE A 298 -16.59 -26.12 -3.72
N ILE A 299 -17.03 -24.90 -4.03
CA ILE A 299 -18.42 -24.48 -3.90
C ILE A 299 -18.90 -23.68 -5.11
N LEU A 300 -20.22 -23.56 -5.24
CA LEU A 300 -20.90 -22.78 -6.28
C LEU A 300 -21.49 -21.48 -5.70
N LYS A 301 -20.63 -20.49 -5.39
CA LYS A 301 -21.13 -19.15 -5.01
C LYS A 301 -21.26 -18.27 -6.24
N LYS A 302 -22.39 -17.58 -6.39
CA LYS A 302 -22.56 -16.55 -7.42
C LYS A 302 -21.44 -15.53 -7.23
N VAL A 303 -20.67 -15.25 -8.29
CA VAL A 303 -19.62 -14.24 -8.24
C VAL A 303 -20.32 -12.92 -8.01
N ILE A 304 -20.18 -12.35 -6.81
CA ILE A 304 -20.55 -10.95 -6.58
C ILE A 304 -19.75 -10.16 -7.61
N SER A 305 -20.44 -9.43 -8.48
CA SER A 305 -19.82 -8.72 -9.59
C SER A 305 -18.61 -7.93 -9.07
N ARG A 306 -17.50 -7.93 -9.81
CA ARG A 306 -16.27 -7.19 -9.47
C ARG A 306 -16.45 -5.66 -9.39
N TYR A 307 -17.69 -5.18 -9.48
CA TYR A 307 -18.06 -3.77 -9.49
C TYR A 307 -19.33 -3.48 -8.68
N ASN A 308 -19.75 -4.35 -7.75
CA ASN A 308 -20.71 -3.89 -6.74
C ASN A 308 -20.00 -2.85 -5.87
N LYS A 309 -20.46 -1.61 -6.03
CA LYS A 309 -20.01 -0.35 -5.42
C LYS A 309 -19.32 -0.60 -4.08
N ASN A 310 -18.02 -0.30 -4.05
CA ASN A 310 -17.20 -0.43 -2.84
C ASN A 310 -17.96 0.17 -1.64
N PRO A 311 -18.14 -0.57 -0.54
CA PRO A 311 -18.59 0.05 0.71
C PRO A 311 -17.62 1.19 1.03
N VAL A 312 -18.16 2.35 1.38
CA VAL A 312 -17.40 3.45 1.99
C VAL A 312 -16.63 2.83 3.16
N VAL A 313 -15.30 2.88 3.11
CA VAL A 313 -14.50 2.54 4.29
C VAL A 313 -14.71 3.74 5.21
N VAL A 314 -15.38 3.54 6.34
CA VAL A 314 -15.51 4.58 7.37
C VAL A 314 -14.09 4.97 7.78
N VAL A 315 -13.78 6.24 7.61
CA VAL A 315 -12.45 6.77 7.88
C VAL A 315 -12.42 7.12 9.35
N LYS A 316 -11.63 6.38 10.14
CA LYS A 316 -11.28 6.82 11.48
C LYS A 316 -10.21 7.89 11.33
N THR A 317 -10.56 9.14 11.58
CA THR A 317 -9.59 10.24 11.63
C THR A 317 -8.68 10.03 12.83
N PHE A 318 -7.37 10.14 12.63
CA PHE A 318 -6.40 10.12 13.72
C PHE A 318 -6.72 11.24 14.70
N THR A 319 -6.89 10.84 15.95
CA THR A 319 -6.96 11.72 17.11
C THR A 319 -5.78 11.32 18.00
N ASP A 320 -4.93 12.28 18.34
CA ASP A 320 -3.77 12.03 19.18
C ASP A 320 -4.26 11.72 20.60
N LYS A 321 -4.04 10.48 21.04
CA LYS A 321 -4.37 10.09 22.41
C LYS A 321 -3.18 10.40 23.31
N PRO A 322 -3.40 11.00 24.50
CA PRO A 322 -2.32 11.21 25.45
C PRO A 322 -1.63 9.89 25.76
N THR A 323 -0.30 9.90 25.76
CA THR A 323 0.55 8.76 26.11
C THR A 323 1.08 8.97 27.52
N PRO A 324 1.01 7.97 28.41
CA PRO A 324 1.62 8.08 29.73
C PRO A 324 3.12 8.37 29.63
N ALA A 325 3.66 9.12 30.59
CA ALA A 325 5.10 9.39 30.64
C ALA A 325 5.89 8.11 30.94
N LEU A 326 7.04 7.95 30.29
CA LEU A 326 7.95 6.84 30.58
C LEU A 326 8.73 7.13 31.87
N SER A 327 8.48 6.34 32.91
CA SER A 327 9.36 6.26 34.08
C SER A 327 10.28 5.05 33.94
N VAL A 328 11.59 5.25 34.07
CA VAL A 328 12.62 4.23 33.88
C VAL A 328 13.40 4.04 35.16
N VAL A 329 13.50 2.79 35.64
CA VAL A 329 14.28 2.45 36.84
C VAL A 329 15.59 1.77 36.41
N LYS A 330 16.71 2.22 36.97
CA LYS A 330 18.03 1.60 36.75
C LYS A 330 18.00 0.16 37.25
N GLN A 331 18.42 -0.77 36.40
CA GLN A 331 18.39 -2.20 36.68
C GLN A 331 19.75 -2.64 37.22
N SER A 332 19.77 -3.58 38.15
CA SER A 332 21.00 -4.17 38.68
C SER A 332 21.53 -5.32 37.83
N ARG A 333 20.66 -5.95 37.03
CA ARG A 333 20.99 -7.09 36.16
C ARG A 333 21.03 -6.72 34.68
N PRO A 334 21.88 -7.38 33.87
CA PRO A 334 21.93 -7.18 32.43
C PRO A 334 20.60 -7.43 31.74
N ILE A 335 20.39 -6.80 30.59
CA ILE A 335 19.17 -7.04 29.81
C ILE A 335 19.09 -8.50 29.36
N SER A 336 17.97 -9.15 29.65
CA SER A 336 17.77 -10.53 29.21
C SER A 336 17.57 -10.60 27.69
N PRO A 337 17.93 -11.72 27.03
CA PRO A 337 17.69 -11.90 25.60
C PRO A 337 16.22 -11.78 25.21
N THR A 338 15.28 -12.15 26.09
CA THR A 338 13.83 -12.05 25.87
C THR A 338 13.36 -10.60 25.91
N THR A 339 13.80 -9.81 26.89
CA THR A 339 13.51 -8.37 27.00
C THR A 339 14.07 -7.62 25.79
N LEU A 340 15.33 -7.89 25.42
CA LEU A 340 15.96 -7.27 24.25
C LEU A 340 15.25 -7.67 22.95
N ALA A 341 14.84 -8.93 22.81
CA ALA A 341 14.02 -9.35 21.69
C ALA A 341 12.70 -8.58 21.64
N ALA A 342 12.01 -8.38 22.76
CA ALA A 342 10.78 -7.61 22.81
C ALA A 342 10.97 -6.17 22.31
N LEU A 343 12.01 -5.46 22.77
CA LEU A 343 12.38 -4.12 22.28
C LEU A 343 12.68 -4.12 20.78
N ASN A 344 13.46 -5.09 20.29
CA ASN A 344 13.76 -5.25 18.87
C ASN A 344 12.53 -5.48 18.00
N ASN A 345 11.44 -6.05 18.54
CA ASN A 345 10.21 -6.23 17.75
C ASN A 345 9.45 -4.92 17.50
N TYR A 346 9.52 -3.93 18.41
CA TYR A 346 9.01 -2.59 18.13
C TYR A 346 9.79 -1.94 16.99
N ILE A 347 11.14 -2.01 17.04
CA ILE A 347 12.01 -1.44 16.00
C ILE A 347 11.76 -2.12 14.65
N TYR A 348 11.68 -3.45 14.63
CA TYR A 348 11.37 -4.21 13.42
C TYR A 348 10.01 -3.82 12.82
N CYS A 349 8.98 -3.69 13.68
CA CYS A 349 7.65 -3.24 13.25
C CYS A 349 7.71 -1.82 12.63
N MET A 350 8.44 -0.90 13.25
CA MET A 350 8.60 0.46 12.75
C MET A 350 9.37 0.53 11.44
N ASN A 351 10.48 -0.20 11.30
CA ASN A 351 11.25 -0.24 10.05
C ASN A 351 10.39 -0.73 8.87
N GLU A 352 9.62 -1.80 9.06
CA GLU A 352 8.67 -2.26 8.04
C GLU A 352 7.57 -1.23 7.75
N ALA A 353 7.07 -0.50 8.76
CA ALA A 353 6.10 0.56 8.54
C ALA A 353 6.70 1.74 7.74
N ILE A 354 7.93 2.14 8.05
CA ILE A 354 8.70 3.17 7.35
C ILE A 354 8.89 2.79 5.87
N ASP A 355 9.34 1.56 5.59
CA ASP A 355 9.54 1.09 4.22
C ASP A 355 8.26 1.11 3.39
N ARG A 356 7.12 0.69 3.97
CA ARG A 356 5.81 0.75 3.31
C ARG A 356 5.39 2.20 3.04
N ASN A 357 5.59 3.09 4.00
CA ASN A 357 5.26 4.51 3.86
C ASN A 357 6.14 5.21 2.82
N ASN A 358 7.43 4.90 2.76
CA ASN A 358 8.35 5.42 1.74
C ASN A 358 7.91 5.01 0.32
N SER A 359 7.37 3.79 0.18
CA SER A 359 6.80 3.32 -1.09
C SER A 359 5.54 4.11 -1.49
N LEU A 360 4.62 4.37 -0.55
CA LEU A 360 3.43 5.18 -0.79
C LEU A 360 3.79 6.64 -1.11
N LEU A 361 4.77 7.20 -0.41
CA LEU A 361 5.23 8.58 -0.57
C LEU A 361 5.57 8.91 -2.03
N SER A 362 6.29 8.00 -2.69
CA SER A 362 6.65 8.15 -4.10
C SER A 362 5.41 8.21 -5.01
N SER A 363 4.37 7.46 -4.68
CA SER A 363 3.09 7.50 -5.39
C SER A 363 2.39 8.84 -5.15
N ILE A 364 2.32 9.31 -3.90
CA ILE A 364 1.75 10.62 -3.50
C ILE A 364 2.40 11.77 -4.29
N LYS A 365 3.74 11.86 -4.29
CA LYS A 365 4.49 12.88 -5.03
C LYS A 365 4.23 12.81 -6.55
N ALA A 366 4.14 11.59 -7.10
CA ALA A 366 3.87 11.40 -8.53
C ALA A 366 2.42 11.75 -8.93
N TYR A 367 1.46 11.65 -8.01
CA TYR A 367 0.10 12.12 -8.22
C TYR A 367 0.04 13.65 -8.19
N ASN A 368 0.62 14.28 -7.16
CA ASN A 368 0.64 15.75 -7.04
C ASN A 368 1.18 16.42 -8.30
N ARG A 369 2.34 15.96 -8.81
CA ARG A 369 2.94 16.47 -10.06
C ARG A 369 2.01 16.33 -11.28
N ARG A 370 1.21 15.25 -11.36
CA ARG A 370 0.27 15.07 -12.47
C ARG A 370 -0.94 15.98 -12.34
N MET A 371 -1.45 16.15 -11.12
CA MET A 371 -2.56 17.06 -10.82
C MET A 371 -2.17 18.50 -11.20
N GLN A 372 -1.02 18.99 -10.75
CA GLN A 372 -0.50 20.32 -11.11
C GLN A 372 -0.35 20.52 -12.62
N ARG A 373 0.14 19.51 -13.36
CA ARG A 373 0.22 19.58 -14.82
C ARG A 373 -1.15 19.75 -15.47
N VAL A 374 -2.17 19.05 -14.99
CA VAL A 374 -3.53 19.16 -15.53
C VAL A 374 -4.12 20.54 -15.27
N GLU A 375 -3.85 21.12 -14.09
CA GLU A 375 -4.27 22.50 -13.78
C GLU A 375 -3.58 23.51 -14.69
N ALA A 376 -2.26 23.40 -14.86
CA ALA A 376 -1.50 24.28 -15.76
C ALA A 376 -2.00 24.22 -17.22
N TYR A 377 -2.32 23.03 -17.74
CA TYR A 377 -2.87 22.88 -19.10
C TYR A 377 -4.25 23.51 -19.30
N LYS A 378 -5.02 23.78 -18.24
CA LYS A 378 -6.30 24.48 -18.35
C LYS A 378 -6.14 26.00 -18.46
N GLN A 379 -5.02 26.53 -17.98
CA GLN A 379 -4.72 27.97 -18.03
C GLN A 379 -4.09 28.37 -19.38
N ASP A 380 -3.50 27.41 -20.09
CA ASP A 380 -2.82 27.61 -21.38
C ASP A 380 -3.79 27.28 -22.54
N THR A 381 -4.83 28.11 -22.73
CA THR A 381 -5.92 27.88 -23.69
C THR A 381 -5.58 28.23 -25.15
N VAL A 382 -4.39 28.74 -25.44
CA VAL A 382 -4.14 29.44 -26.71
C VAL A 382 -3.73 28.53 -27.88
N ASN A 383 -3.22 27.31 -27.71
CA ASN A 383 -2.94 26.43 -28.86
C ASN A 383 -2.76 24.96 -28.46
N ILE A 384 -3.80 24.13 -28.63
CA ILE A 384 -3.66 22.66 -28.52
C ILE A 384 -4.26 22.00 -29.76
N PRO A 385 -3.46 21.23 -30.54
CA PRO A 385 -3.97 20.42 -31.64
C PRO A 385 -5.02 19.43 -31.14
N THR A 386 -6.20 19.47 -31.75
CA THR A 386 -7.44 18.78 -31.38
C THR A 386 -7.38 17.24 -31.35
N GLY A 387 -6.24 16.60 -31.68
CA GLY A 387 -6.13 15.15 -31.82
C GLY A 387 -5.65 14.33 -30.61
N ARG A 388 -5.14 14.93 -29.52
CA ARG A 388 -4.66 14.16 -28.34
C ARG A 388 -5.00 14.81 -27.01
N ARG A 389 -6.28 14.81 -26.63
CA ARG A 389 -6.68 14.99 -25.22
C ARG A 389 -5.98 13.92 -24.37
N ARG A 390 -4.81 14.25 -23.78
CA ARG A 390 -4.06 13.34 -22.91
C ARG A 390 -4.97 12.98 -21.74
N LYS A 391 -5.53 11.76 -21.76
CA LYS A 391 -6.30 11.20 -20.65
C LYS A 391 -5.47 11.41 -19.39
N ILE A 392 -6.04 12.09 -18.37
CA ILE A 392 -5.50 12.06 -17.01
C ILE A 392 -5.33 10.58 -16.70
N TYR A 393 -4.09 10.13 -16.60
CA TYR A 393 -3.80 8.74 -16.30
C TYR A 393 -4.36 8.47 -14.92
N TYR A 394 -5.54 7.86 -14.87
CA TYR A 394 -6.17 7.40 -13.63
C TYR A 394 -5.19 6.42 -13.01
N PRO A 395 -4.53 6.74 -11.89
CA PRO A 395 -3.66 5.80 -11.27
C PRO A 395 -4.56 4.82 -10.53
N PHE A 396 -5.09 3.82 -11.25
CA PHE A 396 -5.75 2.64 -10.68
C PHE A 396 -4.83 1.87 -9.69
N TYR A 397 -3.60 2.36 -9.51
CA TYR A 397 -2.47 1.82 -8.75
C TYR A 397 -1.98 2.73 -7.61
N PHE A 398 -2.50 3.96 -7.42
CA PHE A 398 -1.95 4.95 -6.47
C PHE A 398 -1.79 4.41 -5.04
N THR A 399 -2.78 3.64 -4.55
CA THR A 399 -2.68 2.91 -3.26
C THR A 399 -3.02 1.43 -3.37
N ARG A 400 -3.14 0.88 -4.60
CA ARG A 400 -3.59 -0.50 -4.82
C ARG A 400 -2.74 -1.54 -4.10
N ASN A 401 -1.48 -1.21 -3.81
CA ASN A 401 -0.52 -2.08 -3.14
C ASN A 401 -0.09 -1.58 -1.76
N TYR A 402 -0.58 -0.43 -1.28
CA TYR A 402 -0.20 0.11 0.03
C TYR A 402 -1.06 -0.48 1.14
N TYR A 403 -0.40 -1.14 2.08
CA TYR A 403 -0.90 -1.58 3.38
C TYR A 403 0.18 -1.25 4.41
N TYR A 404 -0.24 -0.99 5.64
CA TYR A 404 0.67 -1.00 6.77
C TYR A 404 0.74 -2.41 7.39
N PRO A 405 1.85 -2.76 8.06
CA PRO A 405 2.09 -4.13 8.52
C PRO A 405 1.34 -4.45 9.83
N ARG A 406 0.00 -4.49 9.81
CA ARG A 406 -0.88 -4.80 10.96
C ARG A 406 -0.42 -5.96 11.81
N SER A 407 -0.04 -7.04 11.14
CA SER A 407 0.43 -8.25 11.80
C SER A 407 1.68 -8.01 12.63
N LEU A 408 2.55 -7.08 12.25
CA LEU A 408 3.73 -6.74 13.04
C LEU A 408 3.40 -5.86 14.25
N PHE A 409 2.39 -4.98 14.15
CA PHE A 409 1.88 -4.21 15.28
C PHE A 409 1.30 -5.16 16.34
N PHE A 410 0.45 -6.09 15.93
CA PHE A 410 -0.08 -7.14 16.81
C PHE A 410 1.05 -7.97 17.43
N MET A 411 2.08 -8.32 16.66
CA MET A 411 3.21 -9.10 17.18
C MET A 411 4.09 -8.34 18.17
N ALA A 412 4.32 -7.04 17.94
CA ALA A 412 5.03 -6.18 18.87
C ALA A 412 4.26 -6.12 20.20
N GLU A 413 2.94 -5.94 20.14
CA GLU A 413 2.07 -5.98 21.31
C GLU A 413 2.10 -7.35 22.03
N GLN A 414 2.04 -8.48 21.31
CA GLN A 414 2.11 -9.79 21.96
C GLN A 414 3.47 -10.04 22.63
N LYS A 415 4.57 -9.67 21.97
CA LYS A 415 5.92 -9.85 22.53
C LYS A 415 6.24 -8.85 23.64
N SER A 416 5.56 -7.71 23.68
CA SER A 416 5.66 -6.73 24.76
C SER A 416 5.31 -7.30 26.14
N LYS A 417 4.57 -8.41 26.20
CA LYS A 417 4.26 -9.12 27.45
C LYS A 417 5.50 -9.61 28.20
N GLN A 418 6.65 -9.68 27.53
CA GLN A 418 7.94 -10.03 28.13
C GLN A 418 8.64 -8.82 28.77
N LEU A 419 8.08 -7.61 28.65
CA LEU A 419 8.57 -6.39 29.28
C LEU A 419 7.87 -6.15 30.62
N PRO A 420 8.51 -5.45 31.58
CA PRO A 420 7.83 -4.90 32.75
C PRO A 420 6.57 -4.12 32.37
N LYS A 421 5.52 -4.25 33.18
CA LYS A 421 4.19 -3.69 32.87
C LYS A 421 4.22 -2.17 32.63
N ALA A 422 5.05 -1.45 33.38
CA ALA A 422 5.24 0.00 33.21
C ALA A 422 5.72 0.35 31.79
N TYR A 423 6.73 -0.35 31.28
CA TYR A 423 7.26 -0.14 29.93
C TYR A 423 6.27 -0.57 28.86
N GLN A 424 5.61 -1.72 29.08
CA GLN A 424 4.60 -2.26 28.16
C GLN A 424 3.49 -1.22 27.88
N THR A 425 2.93 -0.63 28.93
CA THR A 425 1.80 0.30 28.83
C THR A 425 2.15 1.52 27.98
N VAL A 426 3.30 2.14 28.24
CA VAL A 426 3.77 3.33 27.51
C VAL A 426 4.05 3.01 26.04
N LEU A 427 4.86 1.97 25.78
CA LEU A 427 5.26 1.62 24.41
C LEU A 427 4.06 1.17 23.56
N ASN A 428 3.10 0.44 24.13
CA ASN A 428 1.90 0.02 23.41
C ASN A 428 0.92 1.19 23.15
N ALA A 429 0.79 2.15 24.08
CA ALA A 429 0.00 3.35 23.84
C ALA A 429 0.58 4.17 22.67
N GLN A 430 1.90 4.36 22.64
CA GLN A 430 2.60 5.02 21.54
C GLN A 430 2.44 4.26 20.22
N LEU A 431 2.62 2.93 20.25
CA LEU A 431 2.43 2.06 19.09
C LEU A 431 0.99 2.15 18.52
N GLY A 432 -0.01 2.21 19.40
CA GLY A 432 -1.41 2.39 19.03
C GLY A 432 -1.69 3.72 18.34
N ASN A 433 -1.08 4.81 18.79
CA ASN A 433 -1.16 6.11 18.10
C ASN A 433 -0.56 6.05 16.71
N ILE A 434 0.63 5.45 16.57
CA ILE A 434 1.29 5.25 15.27
C ILE A 434 0.40 4.40 14.35
N GLN A 435 -0.21 3.33 14.89
CA GLN A 435 -1.13 2.49 14.14
C GLN A 435 -2.33 3.28 13.60
N ASN A 436 -2.95 4.12 14.43
CA ASN A 436 -4.09 4.96 14.03
C ASN A 436 -3.70 5.95 12.89
N ILE A 437 -2.48 6.51 12.93
CA ILE A 437 -1.96 7.37 11.85
C ILE A 437 -1.89 6.59 10.53
N LEU A 438 -1.32 5.37 10.57
CA LEU A 438 -1.18 4.52 9.38
C LEU A 438 -2.53 4.04 8.83
N GLU A 439 -3.51 3.80 9.71
CA GLU A 439 -4.89 3.50 9.35
C GLU A 439 -5.54 4.66 8.59
N GLU A 440 -5.36 5.90 9.05
CA GLU A 440 -5.86 7.09 8.35
C GLU A 440 -5.16 7.26 6.99
N ILE A 441 -3.82 7.11 6.93
CA ILE A 441 -3.04 7.18 5.68
C ILE A 441 -3.57 6.17 4.65
N ALA A 442 -3.84 4.93 5.06
CA ALA A 442 -4.45 3.92 4.19
C ALA A 442 -5.85 4.33 3.73
N SER A 443 -6.66 4.87 4.65
CA SER A 443 -8.04 5.28 4.40
C SER A 443 -8.16 6.47 3.45
N LEU A 444 -7.33 7.50 3.61
CA LEU A 444 -7.20 8.62 2.67
C LEU A 444 -6.89 8.14 1.25
N GLY A 445 -6.11 7.06 1.13
CA GLY A 445 -5.78 6.45 -0.15
C GLY A 445 -7.01 5.83 -0.82
N HIS A 446 -7.88 5.21 -0.03
CA HIS A 446 -9.17 4.71 -0.51
C HIS A 446 -10.12 5.83 -0.90
N GLN A 447 -10.18 6.91 -0.12
CA GLN A 447 -10.97 8.10 -0.44
C GLN A 447 -10.53 8.73 -1.77
N LEU A 448 -9.23 8.97 -1.94
CA LEU A 448 -8.70 9.57 -3.16
C LEU A 448 -9.01 8.69 -4.39
N ASN A 449 -8.84 7.37 -4.26
CA ASN A 449 -9.20 6.45 -5.34
C ASN A 449 -10.71 6.50 -5.68
N ALA A 450 -11.58 6.56 -4.67
CA ALA A 450 -13.02 6.66 -4.88
C ALA A 450 -13.40 7.96 -5.59
N TYR A 451 -12.86 9.08 -5.12
CA TYR A 451 -13.00 10.41 -5.71
C TYR A 451 -12.53 10.45 -7.17
N LEU A 452 -11.34 9.90 -7.46
CA LEU A 452 -10.80 9.83 -8.82
C LEU A 452 -11.66 8.94 -9.73
N ARG A 453 -12.12 7.78 -9.25
CA ARG A 453 -12.99 6.87 -10.02
C ARG A 453 -14.32 7.51 -10.40
N LYS A 454 -14.91 8.29 -9.50
CA LYS A 454 -16.16 9.04 -9.74
C LYS A 454 -15.95 10.25 -10.67
N LYS A 455 -14.70 10.62 -10.97
CA LYS A 455 -14.35 11.82 -11.76
C LYS A 455 -14.82 13.14 -11.13
N SER A 456 -15.05 13.16 -9.81
CA SER A 456 -15.52 14.35 -9.09
C SER A 456 -14.58 15.55 -9.22
N TYR A 457 -13.28 15.30 -9.47
CA TYR A 457 -12.28 16.32 -9.76
C TYR A 457 -12.59 17.25 -10.94
N LYS A 458 -13.49 16.83 -11.84
CA LYS A 458 -13.95 17.69 -12.93
C LYS A 458 -14.85 18.82 -12.44
N GLN A 459 -15.60 18.58 -11.36
CA GLN A 459 -16.58 19.51 -10.79
C GLN A 459 -15.92 20.45 -9.78
N ASP A 460 -15.15 19.91 -8.84
CA ASP A 460 -14.56 20.68 -7.73
C ASP A 460 -13.12 21.16 -8.01
N GLN A 461 -12.65 21.04 -9.26
CA GLN A 461 -11.31 21.46 -9.69
C GLN A 461 -10.18 20.96 -8.76
N PHE A 462 -10.20 19.68 -8.39
CA PHE A 462 -9.21 19.07 -7.50
C PHE A 462 -9.22 19.53 -6.04
N ALA A 463 -10.20 20.32 -5.59
CA ALA A 463 -10.28 20.78 -4.20
C ALA A 463 -10.16 19.63 -3.19
N ARG A 464 -10.90 18.54 -3.36
CA ARG A 464 -10.79 17.37 -2.47
C ARG A 464 -9.43 16.69 -2.52
N SER A 465 -8.77 16.68 -3.67
CA SER A 465 -7.42 16.12 -3.79
C SER A 465 -6.40 16.94 -3.02
N LYS A 466 -6.46 18.27 -3.12
CA LYS A 466 -5.57 19.17 -2.39
C LYS A 466 -5.73 18.99 -0.88
N GLN A 467 -6.96 18.86 -0.39
CA GLN A 467 -7.24 18.54 1.03
C GLN A 467 -6.63 17.20 1.47
N ILE A 468 -6.82 16.13 0.70
CA ILE A 468 -6.25 14.82 1.02
C ILE A 468 -4.71 14.87 1.04
N LEU A 469 -4.10 15.60 0.09
CA LEU A 469 -2.65 15.77 0.04
C LEU A 469 -2.12 16.56 1.23
N ALA A 470 -2.78 17.66 1.62
CA ALA A 470 -2.44 18.40 2.84
C ALA A 470 -2.53 17.51 4.09
N ARG A 471 -3.59 16.69 4.18
CA ARG A 471 -3.74 15.75 5.30
C ARG A 471 -2.65 14.69 5.32
N TYR A 472 -2.24 14.18 4.16
CA TYR A 472 -1.06 13.30 4.09
C TYR A 472 0.19 13.98 4.63
N GLN A 473 0.46 15.23 4.24
CA GLN A 473 1.63 15.98 4.71
C GLN A 473 1.67 16.11 6.24
N TYR A 474 0.53 16.45 6.85
CA TYR A 474 0.36 16.48 8.30
C TYR A 474 0.61 15.11 8.95
N LEU A 475 -0.04 14.05 8.46
CA LEU A 475 0.09 12.71 9.04
C LEU A 475 1.52 12.16 8.94
N TYR A 476 2.25 12.45 7.87
CA TYR A 476 3.66 12.06 7.75
C TYR A 476 4.55 12.82 8.75
N LYS A 477 4.27 14.11 9.02
CA LYS A 477 4.97 14.90 10.06
C LYS A 477 4.72 14.30 11.44
N VAL A 478 3.46 14.04 11.80
CA VAL A 478 3.09 13.47 13.10
C VAL A 478 3.60 12.03 13.25
N PHE A 479 3.55 11.22 12.19
CA PHE A 479 4.12 9.87 12.17
C PHE A 479 5.59 9.88 12.57
N ASP A 480 6.39 10.77 11.97
CA ASP A 480 7.82 10.88 12.26
C ASP A 480 8.08 11.31 13.71
N ALA A 481 7.33 12.29 14.22
CA ALA A 481 7.43 12.75 15.60
C ALA A 481 7.12 11.63 16.61
N LYS A 482 5.98 10.93 16.45
CA LYS A 482 5.59 9.81 17.32
C LYS A 482 6.55 8.63 17.23
N ARG A 483 7.11 8.38 16.05
CA ARG A 483 8.15 7.37 15.82
C ARG A 483 9.43 7.72 16.57
N ASN A 484 9.87 8.98 16.54
CA ASN A 484 11.04 9.45 17.28
C ASN A 484 10.85 9.32 18.79
N GLN A 485 9.66 9.67 19.30
CA GLN A 485 9.30 9.48 20.70
C GLN A 485 9.43 7.99 21.10
N LEU A 486 8.82 7.09 20.33
CA LEU A 486 8.91 5.65 20.56
C LEU A 486 10.36 5.14 20.57
N TYR A 487 11.16 5.56 19.60
CA TYR A 487 12.55 5.11 19.53
C TYR A 487 13.39 5.66 20.69
N GLY A 488 13.22 6.93 21.05
CA GLY A 488 13.89 7.55 22.20
C GLY A 488 13.57 6.82 23.50
N ASP A 489 12.30 6.47 23.72
CA ASP A 489 11.86 5.73 24.91
C ASP A 489 12.40 4.29 24.94
N ILE A 490 12.50 3.61 23.79
CA ILE A 490 13.19 2.31 23.69
C ILE A 490 14.67 2.43 24.05
N LEU A 491 15.35 3.49 23.60
CA LEU A 491 16.76 3.75 23.93
C LEU A 491 16.95 4.02 25.42
N LYS A 492 16.07 4.82 26.05
CA LYS A 492 16.07 5.05 27.50
C LYS A 492 15.91 3.75 28.28
N ILE A 493 14.95 2.90 27.90
CA ILE A 493 14.77 1.58 28.51
C ILE A 493 16.04 0.73 28.35
N LYS A 494 16.66 0.70 27.16
CA LYS A 494 17.90 -0.07 26.96
C LYS A 494 19.07 0.46 27.79
N ALA A 495 19.15 1.78 27.98
CA ALA A 495 20.20 2.43 28.76
C ALA A 495 20.07 2.19 30.27
N SER A 496 18.88 1.83 30.76
CA SER A 496 18.65 1.54 32.17
C SER A 496 19.25 0.21 32.64
N TYR A 497 19.63 -0.66 31.72
CA TYR A 497 20.27 -1.95 32.04
C TYR A 497 21.80 -1.80 32.03
N PRO A 498 22.52 -2.41 32.99
CA PRO A 498 23.98 -2.42 33.02
C PRO A 498 24.54 -3.02 31.74
N ASN A 499 25.63 -2.41 31.27
CA ASN A 499 26.28 -2.80 30.04
C ASN A 499 27.29 -3.93 30.31
N THR A 500 26.84 -5.15 30.55
CA THR A 500 27.73 -6.29 30.82
C THR A 500 28.09 -7.08 29.56
N ASN A 501 28.12 -6.43 28.39
CA ASN A 501 28.22 -7.16 27.13
C ASN A 501 29.56 -7.91 27.03
N LYS A 502 29.51 -9.26 27.12
CA LYS A 502 30.47 -10.17 26.47
C LYS A 502 30.41 -10.06 24.93
N TYR A 503 29.50 -9.26 24.38
CA TYR A 503 29.39 -8.95 22.96
C TYR A 503 30.09 -7.63 22.62
N SER A 504 31.37 -7.73 22.25
CA SER A 504 32.04 -6.71 21.47
C SER A 504 31.68 -6.94 20.00
N PRO A 505 31.52 -5.92 19.14
CA PRO A 505 31.32 -6.15 17.72
C PRO A 505 32.47 -7.02 17.20
N ASN A 506 32.17 -8.25 16.79
CA ASN A 506 33.20 -9.27 16.54
C ASN A 506 33.95 -9.06 15.21
N SER A 507 33.54 -8.07 14.41
CA SER A 507 34.22 -7.71 13.16
C SER A 507 34.40 -6.20 13.02
N ASP A 508 35.51 -5.77 12.44
CA ASP A 508 35.79 -4.35 12.15
C ASP A 508 34.72 -3.70 11.27
N SER A 509 34.07 -4.52 10.43
CA SER A 509 32.94 -4.10 9.60
C SER A 509 31.75 -3.61 10.42
N GLU A 510 31.46 -4.30 11.52
CA GLU A 510 30.33 -4.01 12.39
C GLU A 510 30.59 -2.77 13.24
N LYS A 511 31.81 -2.64 13.79
CA LYS A 511 32.28 -1.43 14.49
C LYS A 511 32.18 -0.20 13.58
N ALA A 512 32.66 -0.32 12.35
CA ALA A 512 32.64 0.76 11.38
C ALA A 512 31.21 1.18 11.00
N ILE A 513 30.29 0.23 10.76
CA ILE A 513 28.90 0.57 10.46
C ILE A 513 28.23 1.25 11.67
N ALA A 514 28.43 0.71 12.88
CA ALA A 514 27.86 1.28 14.10
C ALA A 514 28.32 2.73 14.31
N LYS A 515 29.62 2.99 14.17
CA LYS A 515 30.19 4.34 14.30
C LYS A 515 29.71 5.28 13.19
N ALA A 516 29.55 4.79 11.95
CA ALA A 516 28.99 5.59 10.85
C ALA A 516 27.52 5.97 11.09
N LEU A 517 26.72 5.08 11.70
CA LEU A 517 25.33 5.37 12.06
C LEU A 517 25.23 6.39 13.20
N GLU A 518 26.10 6.26 14.21
CA GLU A 518 26.18 7.20 15.34
C GLU A 518 26.53 8.61 14.86
N LEU A 519 27.63 8.75 14.12
CA LEU A 519 28.10 10.05 13.60
C LEU A 519 27.20 10.58 12.46
N GLY A 520 26.44 9.71 11.80
CA GLY A 520 25.51 10.08 10.75
C GLY A 520 24.16 10.60 11.26
N LEU A 521 23.81 10.34 12.53
CA LEU A 521 22.50 10.71 13.07
C LEU A 521 22.25 12.23 13.08
N PRO A 522 23.18 13.09 13.55
CA PRO A 522 22.98 14.55 13.49
C PRO A 522 22.80 15.07 12.06
N VAL A 523 23.52 14.48 11.10
CA VAL A 523 23.39 14.81 9.67
C VAL A 523 22.00 14.48 9.16
N MET A 524 21.42 13.34 9.57
CA MET A 524 20.06 12.96 9.20
C MET A 524 19.01 13.88 9.81
N GLU A 525 19.20 14.33 11.04
CA GLU A 525 18.34 15.32 11.70
C GLU A 525 18.38 16.68 11.00
N ALA A 526 19.57 17.18 10.69
CA ALA A 526 19.76 18.38 9.89
C ALA A 526 19.11 18.22 8.51
N ALA A 527 19.21 17.05 7.88
CA ALA A 527 18.57 16.77 6.60
C ALA A 527 17.03 16.83 6.66
N ASN A 528 16.43 16.36 7.75
CA ASN A 528 14.98 16.45 7.95
C ASN A 528 14.52 17.88 8.16
N LYS A 529 15.20 18.63 9.04
CA LYS A 529 14.89 20.06 9.27
C LYS A 529 15.03 20.85 7.97
N PHE A 530 16.09 20.59 7.21
CA PHE A 530 16.29 21.17 5.88
C PHE A 530 15.14 20.85 4.92
N MET A 531 14.73 19.59 4.84
CA MET A 531 13.61 19.18 3.97
C MET A 531 12.28 19.82 4.37
N ARG A 532 12.11 20.19 5.63
CA ARG A 532 10.94 20.91 6.15
C ARG A 532 11.08 22.43 6.07
N LYS A 533 12.21 22.94 5.57
CA LYS A 533 12.58 24.38 5.57
C LYS A 533 12.67 24.99 6.98
N GLU A 534 12.99 24.16 7.98
CA GLU A 534 13.12 24.57 9.39
C GLU A 534 14.56 25.03 9.73
N SER A 535 15.57 24.57 8.99
CA SER A 535 16.99 24.94 9.22
C SER A 535 17.86 24.74 7.96
N LYS A 536 18.99 25.45 7.87
CA LYS A 536 20.03 25.29 6.84
C LYS A 536 21.26 24.49 7.33
N ASP A 537 21.29 24.01 8.58
CA ASP A 537 22.46 23.34 9.21
C ASP A 537 23.02 22.16 8.42
N LEU A 538 22.21 21.54 7.55
CA LEU A 538 22.66 20.48 6.63
C LEU A 538 23.79 20.95 5.70
N LEU A 539 23.85 22.24 5.39
CA LEU A 539 24.88 22.82 4.52
C LEU A 539 26.17 23.15 5.28
N ASP A 540 26.09 23.31 6.61
CA ASP A 540 27.26 23.58 7.44
C ASP A 540 28.19 22.36 7.44
N LYS A 541 29.48 22.61 7.21
CA LYS A 541 30.53 21.59 7.31
C LYS A 541 30.62 21.00 8.71
N SER A 542 30.43 21.80 9.76
CA SER A 542 30.53 21.39 11.17
C SER A 542 29.63 20.19 11.47
N THR A 543 28.41 20.17 10.91
CA THR A 543 27.43 19.09 11.02
C THR A 543 27.96 17.74 10.53
N ALA A 544 28.88 17.74 9.55
CA ALA A 544 29.43 16.54 8.93
C ALA A 544 30.87 16.22 9.34
N THR A 545 31.60 17.17 9.92
CA THR A 545 33.03 17.03 10.26
C THR A 545 33.33 15.73 11.01
N PRO A 546 32.63 15.39 12.12
CA PRO A 546 32.91 14.17 12.88
C PRO A 546 32.81 12.90 12.03
N LEU A 547 31.81 12.82 11.15
CA LEU A 547 31.59 11.67 10.27
C LEU A 547 32.65 11.60 9.16
N VAL A 548 33.01 12.73 8.57
CA VAL A 548 33.97 12.77 7.45
C VAL A 548 35.38 12.45 7.92
N GLU A 549 35.79 12.94 9.09
CA GLU A 549 37.10 12.68 9.68
C GLU A 549 37.24 11.22 10.14
N ALA A 550 36.19 10.65 10.73
CA ALA A 550 36.20 9.24 11.15
C ALA A 550 36.34 8.24 9.99
N PHE A 551 36.02 8.63 8.75
CA PHE A 551 36.01 7.75 7.59
C PHE A 551 36.70 8.36 6.37
N ASP A 552 37.96 7.98 6.15
CA ASP A 552 38.65 8.25 4.89
C ASP A 552 38.00 7.44 3.74
N TYR A 553 37.20 8.15 2.93
CA TYR A 553 36.47 7.62 1.78
C TYR A 553 37.28 7.67 0.48
N THR A 554 38.50 8.21 0.50
CA THR A 554 39.36 8.38 -0.69
C THR A 554 40.15 7.11 -1.00
N LYS A 555 40.50 6.31 0.01
CA LYS A 555 41.13 5.00 -0.17
C LYS A 555 40.16 4.01 -0.81
N LYS A 556 40.52 3.48 -1.98
CA LYS A 556 39.81 2.35 -2.62
C LYS A 556 40.08 1.09 -1.80
N VAL A 557 39.02 0.37 -1.43
CA VAL A 557 39.14 -0.91 -0.73
C VAL A 557 39.31 -2.01 -1.77
N PRO A 558 40.46 -2.71 -1.83
CA PRO A 558 40.66 -3.81 -2.75
C PRO A 558 39.66 -4.94 -2.45
N TYR A 559 39.15 -5.58 -3.50
CA TYR A 559 38.18 -6.67 -3.37
C TYR A 559 38.90 -8.00 -3.14
N SER A 560 38.47 -8.77 -2.14
CA SER A 560 38.83 -10.19 -2.00
C SER A 560 37.59 -11.03 -1.67
N ARG A 561 37.59 -12.31 -2.10
CA ARG A 561 36.49 -13.25 -1.78
C ARG A 561 36.37 -13.48 -0.26
N GLN A 562 37.50 -13.56 0.45
CA GLN A 562 37.57 -13.77 1.90
C GLN A 562 37.03 -12.56 2.69
N LYS A 563 37.36 -11.32 2.28
CA LYS A 563 36.90 -10.06 2.94
C LYS A 563 35.65 -9.45 2.29
N ARG A 564 34.84 -10.25 1.58
CA ARG A 564 33.66 -9.74 0.83
C ARG A 564 32.68 -8.95 1.71
N ARG A 565 32.50 -9.34 2.98
CA ARG A 565 31.57 -8.67 3.91
C ARG A 565 32.09 -7.28 4.30
N GLU A 566 33.37 -7.19 4.63
CA GLU A 566 34.06 -5.95 4.98
C GLU A 566 34.12 -4.97 3.81
N TRP A 567 34.46 -5.47 2.63
CA TRP A 567 34.45 -4.66 1.41
C TRP A 567 33.05 -4.07 1.13
N LYS A 568 31.98 -4.85 1.33
CA LYS A 568 30.60 -4.36 1.18
C LYS A 568 30.27 -3.30 2.23
N ALA A 569 30.63 -3.51 3.49
CA ALA A 569 30.40 -2.56 4.58
C ALA A 569 31.10 -1.22 4.30
N ARG A 570 32.40 -1.25 4.02
CA ARG A 570 33.19 -0.04 3.76
C ARG A 570 32.73 0.69 2.50
N ARG A 571 32.34 -0.02 1.44
CA ARG A 571 31.76 0.60 0.23
C ARG A 571 30.44 1.33 0.54
N ARG A 572 29.59 0.76 1.40
CA ARG A 572 28.32 1.39 1.82
C ARG A 572 28.59 2.66 2.65
N ILE A 573 29.51 2.59 3.62
CA ILE A 573 29.93 3.74 4.43
C ILE A 573 30.49 4.85 3.53
N ASN A 574 31.43 4.53 2.64
CA ASN A 574 32.02 5.50 1.73
C ASN A 574 30.97 6.14 0.80
N THR A 575 29.90 5.42 0.44
CA THR A 575 28.80 5.98 -0.36
C THR A 575 28.00 7.00 0.44
N PHE A 576 27.70 6.71 1.71
CA PHE A 576 27.03 7.63 2.62
C PHE A 576 27.88 8.87 2.90
N VAL A 577 29.14 8.70 3.33
CA VAL A 577 30.07 9.80 3.66
C VAL A 577 30.31 10.72 2.46
N ARG A 578 30.46 10.16 1.24
CA ARG A 578 30.58 10.98 0.01
C ARG A 578 29.34 11.81 -0.26
N ALA A 579 28.15 11.25 -0.01
CA ALA A 579 26.89 11.99 -0.19
C ALA A 579 26.81 13.15 0.82
N VAL A 580 27.16 12.91 2.09
CA VAL A 580 27.22 13.96 3.13
C VAL A 580 28.18 15.07 2.73
N LYS A 581 29.43 14.73 2.41
CA LYS A 581 30.46 15.71 2.04
C LYS A 581 30.10 16.49 0.76
N SER A 582 29.36 15.89 -0.17
CA SER A 582 28.88 16.60 -1.35
C SER A 582 27.72 17.56 -1.04
N ILE A 583 27.01 17.41 0.08
CA ILE A 583 25.96 18.34 0.47
C ILE A 583 26.56 19.50 1.27
N THR A 584 27.44 19.22 2.23
CA THR A 584 28.07 20.26 3.06
C THR A 584 29.09 21.12 2.30
N ASN A 585 29.64 20.64 1.19
CA ASN A 585 30.48 21.45 0.31
C ASN A 585 29.69 22.26 -0.73
N ALA A 586 28.36 22.17 -0.73
CA ALA A 586 27.54 22.84 -1.74
C ALA A 586 27.36 24.33 -1.49
N GLU A 587 27.46 24.76 -0.23
CA GLU A 587 27.26 26.15 0.18
C GLU A 587 28.10 27.12 -0.67
N GLY A 588 27.42 28.06 -1.32
CA GLY A 588 27.97 29.07 -2.22
C GLY A 588 28.47 28.54 -3.58
N LYS A 589 28.36 27.24 -3.87
CA LYS A 589 29.01 26.61 -5.03
C LYS A 589 28.05 26.00 -6.04
N TYR A 590 27.14 25.12 -5.60
CA TYR A 590 26.22 24.40 -6.50
C TYR A 590 24.90 24.06 -5.82
N ARG A 591 23.91 23.68 -6.63
CA ARG A 591 22.56 23.32 -6.18
C ARG A 591 22.58 22.01 -5.40
N VAL A 592 21.68 21.85 -4.43
CA VAL A 592 21.36 20.55 -3.81
C VAL A 592 19.86 20.29 -3.93
N SER A 593 19.44 19.40 -4.81
CA SER A 593 18.02 19.05 -4.90
C SER A 593 17.52 18.15 -3.76
N SER A 594 16.20 18.13 -3.59
CA SER A 594 15.49 17.13 -2.79
C SER A 594 15.80 15.68 -3.18
N TYR A 595 16.24 15.39 -4.42
CA TYR A 595 16.64 14.04 -4.81
C TYR A 595 17.96 13.65 -4.15
N THR A 596 18.93 14.56 -4.12
CA THR A 596 20.22 14.36 -3.43
C THR A 596 20.02 14.08 -1.94
N ILE A 597 19.14 14.85 -1.28
CA ILE A 597 18.82 14.66 0.15
C ILE A 597 18.04 13.35 0.38
N LYS A 598 17.14 12.96 -0.54
CA LYS A 598 16.47 11.66 -0.47
C LYS A 598 17.47 10.49 -0.57
N ASN A 599 18.48 10.60 -1.42
CA ASN A 599 19.52 9.58 -1.55
C ASN A 599 20.38 9.48 -0.27
N LEU A 600 20.56 10.58 0.46
CA LEU A 600 21.22 10.57 1.76
C LEU A 600 20.47 9.66 2.74
N ALA A 601 19.14 9.84 2.90
CA ALA A 601 18.31 8.98 3.74
C ALA A 601 18.30 7.52 3.29
N TYR A 602 18.29 7.26 1.97
CA TYR A 602 18.40 5.92 1.43
C TYR A 602 19.73 5.25 1.82
N ASN A 603 20.86 5.96 1.67
CA ASN A 603 22.18 5.44 2.03
C ASN A 603 22.30 5.16 3.53
N TYR A 604 21.76 6.04 4.38
CA TYR A 604 21.71 5.83 5.83
C TYR A 604 20.88 4.60 6.21
N ASN A 605 19.66 4.46 5.67
CA ASN A 605 18.81 3.30 5.93
C ASN A 605 19.45 1.99 5.46
N TYR A 606 20.22 2.02 4.38
CA TYR A 606 20.96 0.86 3.91
C TYR A 606 22.06 0.43 4.90
N LEU A 607 22.68 1.38 5.61
CA LEU A 607 23.59 1.07 6.72
C LEU A 607 22.82 0.48 7.91
N VAL A 608 21.64 1.02 8.23
CA VAL A 608 20.75 0.47 9.27
C VAL A 608 20.36 -0.98 8.96
N ASP A 609 19.97 -1.29 7.73
CA ASP A 609 19.65 -2.65 7.30
C ASP A 609 20.85 -3.58 7.44
N SER A 610 22.04 -3.10 7.02
CA SER A 610 23.29 -3.86 7.17
C SER A 610 23.57 -4.22 8.62
N TYR A 611 23.44 -3.24 9.53
CA TYR A 611 23.64 -3.41 10.96
C TYR A 611 22.63 -4.40 11.55
N ASN A 612 21.35 -4.23 11.22
CA ASN A 612 20.28 -5.11 11.71
C ASN A 612 20.38 -6.54 11.17
N GLU A 613 20.81 -6.74 9.92
CA GLU A 613 21.07 -8.07 9.34
C GLU A 613 22.22 -8.79 10.05
N MET A 614 23.31 -8.07 10.36
CA MET A 614 24.46 -8.64 11.10
C MET A 614 24.02 -9.12 12.48
N ALA A 615 23.23 -8.31 13.20
CA ALA A 615 22.66 -8.67 14.50
C ALA A 615 21.76 -9.93 14.47
N ILE A 616 21.13 -10.25 13.32
CA ILE A 616 20.30 -11.45 13.15
C ILE A 616 21.15 -12.68 12.82
N SER A 617 22.23 -12.52 12.03
CA SER A 617 23.02 -13.63 11.49
C SER A 617 23.94 -14.34 12.49
N GLN A 618 24.26 -13.71 13.62
CA GLN A 618 25.20 -14.22 14.63
C GLN A 618 24.52 -15.00 15.78
N GLY A 619 23.26 -15.41 15.60
CA GLY A 619 22.66 -16.47 16.42
C GLY A 619 21.84 -16.04 17.64
N LYS A 620 22.12 -14.92 18.32
CA LYS A 620 21.25 -14.38 19.39
C LYS A 620 21.41 -12.86 19.49
N HIS A 621 20.28 -12.14 19.56
CA HIS A 621 20.22 -10.69 19.75
C HIS A 621 20.95 -10.28 21.04
N GLN A 622 22.24 -9.95 20.93
CA GLN A 622 23.02 -9.37 22.03
C GLN A 622 23.11 -7.83 21.92
N GLN A 623 22.50 -7.25 20.88
CA GLN A 623 22.39 -5.80 20.69
C GLN A 623 21.02 -5.35 20.19
N LEU A 624 20.71 -4.08 20.46
CA LEU A 624 19.48 -3.41 20.04
C LEU A 624 19.59 -3.02 18.56
N MET A 625 18.55 -3.30 17.77
CA MET A 625 18.43 -2.88 16.38
C MET A 625 18.44 -1.35 16.27
N LYS A 626 18.83 -0.84 15.11
CA LYS A 626 18.70 0.58 14.76
C LYS A 626 17.41 0.81 13.99
N MET A 627 16.77 1.94 14.25
CA MET A 627 15.56 2.36 13.54
C MET A 627 15.93 3.15 12.27
N GLN A 628 15.26 2.84 11.18
CA GLN A 628 15.40 3.56 9.91
C GLN A 628 14.86 4.99 10.03
N TYR A 629 15.28 5.83 9.09
CA TYR A 629 14.85 7.21 8.95
C TYR A 629 13.83 7.35 7.81
N PRO A 630 12.60 7.85 8.05
CA PRO A 630 11.57 7.97 7.03
C PRO A 630 11.89 9.09 6.06
N GLN A 631 11.38 8.97 4.83
CA GLN A 631 11.45 10.06 3.87
C GLN A 631 10.41 11.13 4.20
N ILE A 632 10.80 12.40 4.09
CA ILE A 632 9.89 13.53 4.31
C ILE A 632 8.96 13.75 3.12
N LEU A 633 7.67 13.89 3.43
CA LEU A 633 6.66 14.36 2.48
C LEU A 633 6.68 15.87 2.40
N THR A 634 7.18 16.38 1.28
CA THR A 634 7.06 17.77 0.88
C THR A 634 6.44 17.87 -0.50
N PHE A 635 5.65 18.93 -0.70
CA PHE A 635 5.16 19.36 -2.00
C PHE A 635 5.90 20.64 -2.41
N GLY A 636 6.29 20.75 -3.68
CA GLY A 636 7.10 21.85 -4.19
C GLY A 636 8.59 21.53 -4.34
N LYS A 637 9.34 22.45 -4.94
CA LYS A 637 10.80 22.33 -5.05
C LYS A 637 11.41 22.62 -3.67
N VAL A 638 12.03 21.61 -3.08
CA VAL A 638 12.84 21.72 -1.85
C VAL A 638 14.28 21.42 -2.25
N GLY A 639 15.22 22.24 -1.78
CA GLY A 639 16.62 22.16 -2.14
C GLY A 639 17.37 23.45 -1.81
N TYR A 640 18.68 23.39 -1.95
CA TYR A 640 19.56 24.54 -1.87
C TYR A 640 19.87 25.06 -3.28
N ILE A 641 19.78 26.37 -3.47
CA ILE A 641 20.30 27.07 -4.65
C ILE A 641 21.28 28.13 -4.11
N PRO A 642 22.54 28.18 -4.58
CA PRO A 642 23.48 29.21 -4.17
C PRO A 642 22.91 30.61 -4.35
N CYS A 643 23.11 31.46 -3.34
CA CYS A 643 22.66 32.85 -3.38
C CYS A 643 23.56 33.65 -4.32
N ASP A 644 22.97 34.30 -5.32
CA ASP A 644 23.67 35.16 -6.27
C ASP A 644 23.52 36.66 -5.93
N CYS A 645 23.36 36.90 -4.63
CA CYS A 645 22.87 38.15 -4.08
C CYS A 645 24.04 39.17 -3.91
N GLY A 646 25.30 38.72 -4.11
CA GLY A 646 26.54 39.50 -4.00
C GLY A 646 27.31 39.76 -5.30
N ASP A 647 26.82 39.32 -6.46
CA ASP A 647 27.42 39.68 -7.76
C ASP A 647 27.33 41.21 -7.95
N ALA A 648 28.49 41.85 -7.86
CA ALA A 648 28.68 43.28 -7.94
C ALA A 648 28.51 43.81 -9.38
N ASN A 649 27.81 44.95 -9.49
CA ASN A 649 28.16 46.08 -10.36
C ASN A 649 27.87 46.14 -11.87
N ASP A 650 27.00 45.30 -12.46
CA ASP A 650 26.38 45.68 -13.74
C ASP A 650 24.85 45.63 -13.63
N GLU A 651 24.21 46.81 -13.70
CA GLU A 651 22.77 46.92 -13.93
C GLU A 651 22.45 46.22 -15.27
N VAL A 652 21.85 45.02 -15.20
CA VAL A 652 21.33 44.33 -16.39
C VAL A 652 20.03 45.01 -16.77
N ASP A 653 19.97 45.60 -17.96
CA ASP A 653 18.75 46.20 -18.48
C ASP A 653 17.83 45.07 -18.98
N MET A 654 16.83 44.72 -18.18
CA MET A 654 15.89 43.65 -18.53
C MET A 654 14.94 44.02 -19.68
N THR A 655 14.94 45.27 -20.14
CA THR A 655 13.99 45.80 -21.12
C THR A 655 14.58 46.05 -22.49
N SER A 656 15.91 46.15 -22.63
CA SER A 656 16.55 46.58 -23.87
C SER A 656 17.94 45.98 -24.11
N MET A 657 18.33 45.83 -25.37
CA MET A 657 19.71 45.49 -25.81
C MET A 657 20.49 46.71 -26.32
N LYS A 658 19.96 47.93 -26.15
CA LYS A 658 20.58 49.17 -26.67
C LYS A 658 21.94 49.42 -26.01
N GLY A 659 22.97 49.68 -26.82
CA GLY A 659 24.33 49.97 -26.36
C GLY A 659 25.24 48.75 -26.22
N TYR A 660 24.74 47.56 -26.56
CA TYR A 660 25.50 46.31 -26.58
C TYR A 660 25.77 45.83 -28.01
N ALA A 661 26.83 45.05 -28.19
CA ALA A 661 27.20 44.46 -29.48
C ALA A 661 26.06 43.58 -30.04
N HIS A 662 26.01 43.39 -31.36
CA HIS A 662 25.02 42.51 -31.98
C HIS A 662 25.24 41.07 -31.50
N ASN A 663 24.16 40.42 -31.08
CA ASN A 663 24.20 39.10 -30.48
C ASN A 663 24.21 38.02 -31.56
N ASN A 664 25.10 37.05 -31.43
CA ASN A 664 25.07 35.78 -32.15
C ASN A 664 25.07 34.65 -31.13
N LEU A 665 23.87 34.32 -30.63
CA LEU A 665 23.71 33.41 -29.50
C LEU A 665 23.40 32.00 -29.96
N MET A 666 24.31 31.08 -29.66
CA MET A 666 24.09 29.65 -29.82
C MET A 666 23.59 29.06 -28.50
N LEU A 667 22.30 28.73 -28.47
CA LEU A 667 21.68 28.01 -27.36
C LEU A 667 21.91 26.52 -27.53
N LEU A 668 22.91 25.98 -26.83
CA LEU A 668 23.24 24.56 -26.82
C LEU A 668 22.51 23.88 -25.66
N LEU A 669 21.40 23.19 -25.95
CA LEU A 669 20.43 22.76 -24.96
C LEU A 669 20.43 21.25 -24.72
N ASP A 670 20.62 20.84 -23.48
CA ASP A 670 20.32 19.50 -23.02
C ASP A 670 18.79 19.27 -23.07
N VAL A 671 18.35 18.25 -23.79
CA VAL A 671 16.95 17.82 -23.80
C VAL A 671 16.80 16.38 -23.34
N SER A 672 17.73 15.89 -22.51
CA SER A 672 17.69 14.54 -21.94
C SER A 672 16.46 14.32 -21.03
N GLY A 673 16.21 13.06 -20.66
CA GLY A 673 15.08 12.71 -19.80
C GLY A 673 15.06 13.38 -18.43
N SER A 674 16.21 13.82 -17.90
CA SER A 674 16.35 14.51 -16.61
C SER A 674 15.85 15.96 -16.68
N MET A 675 16.05 16.63 -17.82
CA MET A 675 15.63 18.02 -18.09
C MET A 675 14.10 18.22 -18.11
N LYS A 676 13.32 17.16 -17.95
CA LYS A 676 11.85 17.18 -18.03
C LYS A 676 11.18 18.21 -17.12
N ASP A 677 11.70 18.39 -15.92
CA ASP A 677 11.11 19.31 -14.93
C ASP A 677 11.71 20.73 -15.05
N GLU A 678 12.85 20.92 -15.73
CA GLU A 678 13.55 22.22 -15.87
C GLU A 678 13.37 22.88 -17.24
N LEU A 679 13.13 22.10 -18.31
CA LEU A 679 12.91 22.61 -19.66
C LEU A 679 11.74 23.62 -19.76
N PRO A 680 10.59 23.47 -19.06
CA PRO A 680 9.54 24.49 -19.09
C PRO A 680 9.98 25.87 -18.58
N MET A 681 10.85 25.90 -17.56
CA MET A 681 11.42 27.13 -17.04
C MET A 681 12.37 27.74 -18.08
N LEU A 682 13.23 26.92 -18.68
CA LEU A 682 14.16 27.36 -19.71
C LEU A 682 13.44 27.98 -20.91
N LYS A 683 12.32 27.39 -21.36
CA LYS A 683 11.48 27.95 -22.41
C LYS A 683 11.01 29.36 -22.07
N ARG A 684 10.53 29.59 -20.84
CA ARG A 684 10.08 30.92 -20.41
C ARG A 684 11.22 31.94 -20.45
N ALA A 685 12.41 31.58 -19.97
CA ALA A 685 13.59 32.44 -20.01
C ALA A 685 14.03 32.77 -21.45
N MET A 686 14.09 31.77 -22.34
CA MET A 686 14.45 31.99 -23.75
C MET A 686 13.41 32.85 -24.48
N LYS A 687 12.12 32.61 -24.24
CA LYS A 687 11.05 33.46 -24.81
C LYS A 687 11.15 34.91 -24.33
N TYR A 688 11.53 35.12 -23.08
CA TYR A 688 11.77 36.46 -22.54
C TYR A 688 12.93 37.14 -23.27
N LEU A 689 14.08 36.46 -23.39
CA LEU A 689 15.25 36.97 -24.11
C LEU A 689 14.88 37.37 -25.55
N VAL A 690 14.20 36.49 -26.30
CA VAL A 690 13.83 36.75 -27.70
C VAL A 690 12.96 38.00 -27.86
N LYS A 691 12.10 38.31 -26.88
CA LYS A 691 11.22 39.50 -26.94
C LYS A 691 11.97 40.82 -26.85
N ILE A 692 13.14 40.85 -26.21
CA ILE A 692 13.95 42.07 -26.03
C ILE A 692 15.13 42.17 -27.00
N MET A 693 15.34 41.15 -27.85
CA MET A 693 16.37 41.13 -28.88
C MET A 693 15.99 42.05 -30.06
N ARG A 694 17.00 42.69 -30.65
CA ARG A 694 16.86 43.60 -31.79
C ARG A 694 16.88 42.84 -33.12
N PRO A 695 16.36 43.39 -34.23
CA PRO A 695 16.37 42.72 -35.53
C PRO A 695 17.75 42.22 -36.01
N GLU A 696 18.83 42.87 -35.61
CA GLU A 696 20.22 42.53 -35.95
C GLU A 696 20.77 41.36 -35.13
N ASP A 697 20.14 41.05 -34.00
CA ASP A 697 20.55 39.95 -33.13
C ASP A 697 20.07 38.60 -33.70
N HIS A 698 20.90 37.57 -33.57
CA HIS A 698 20.67 36.23 -34.12
C HIS A 698 20.65 35.17 -33.01
N VAL A 699 19.75 34.18 -33.17
CA VAL A 699 19.66 33.00 -32.30
C VAL A 699 19.79 31.73 -33.13
N SER A 700 20.64 30.83 -32.66
CA SER A 700 20.73 29.44 -33.11
C SER A 700 20.41 28.51 -31.95
N VAL A 701 19.81 27.34 -32.24
CA VAL A 701 19.50 26.34 -31.21
C VAL A 701 19.99 24.98 -31.66
N VAL A 702 20.93 24.41 -30.91
CA VAL A 702 21.34 23.00 -31.03
C VAL A 702 20.83 22.28 -29.80
N VAL A 703 20.22 21.11 -29.98
CA VAL A 703 19.77 20.28 -28.87
C VAL A 703 20.56 18.98 -28.84
N PHE A 704 20.87 18.48 -27.65
CA PHE A 704 21.51 17.17 -27.50
C PHE A 704 20.74 16.27 -26.54
N GLU A 705 20.62 15.01 -26.96
CA GLU A 705 20.18 13.89 -26.14
C GLU A 705 21.14 12.71 -26.38
N SER A 706 20.68 11.56 -26.87
CA SER A 706 21.56 10.50 -27.39
C SER A 706 22.38 10.93 -28.61
N ARG A 707 21.93 11.96 -29.34
CA ARG A 707 22.62 12.60 -30.47
C ARG A 707 22.44 14.12 -30.41
N ALA A 708 23.33 14.85 -31.06
CA ALA A 708 23.18 16.29 -31.28
C ALA A 708 22.41 16.54 -32.59
N ARG A 709 21.55 17.56 -32.60
CA ARG A 709 20.82 17.98 -33.80
C ARG A 709 20.54 19.48 -33.77
N ILE A 710 20.51 20.08 -34.95
CA ILE A 710 20.13 21.47 -35.15
C ILE A 710 18.61 21.57 -35.00
N MET A 711 18.16 22.42 -34.08
CA MET A 711 16.74 22.71 -33.85
C MET A 711 16.33 24.01 -34.54
N LEU A 712 17.23 24.98 -34.56
CA LEU A 712 17.06 26.27 -35.23
C LEU A 712 18.43 26.68 -35.80
N ARG A 713 18.50 26.82 -37.13
CA ARG A 713 19.64 27.45 -37.81
C ARG A 713 19.70 28.95 -37.44
N PRO A 714 20.86 29.62 -37.59
CA PRO A 714 20.99 31.06 -37.33
C PRO A 714 19.81 31.85 -37.90
N THR A 715 19.05 32.46 -37.00
CA THR A 715 17.82 33.16 -37.34
C THR A 715 17.83 34.52 -36.66
N SER A 716 17.72 35.58 -37.46
CA SER A 716 17.55 36.95 -36.97
C SER A 716 16.29 37.06 -36.10
N ALA A 717 16.39 37.83 -35.02
CA ALA A 717 15.28 38.13 -34.12
C ALA A 717 14.19 38.98 -34.78
N LYS A 718 14.37 39.48 -36.02
CA LYS A 718 13.26 39.97 -36.86
C LYS A 718 12.17 38.89 -37.05
N TYR A 719 12.55 37.61 -37.08
CA TYR A 719 11.64 36.48 -37.26
C TYR A 719 11.24 35.84 -35.91
N GLN A 720 10.82 36.65 -34.93
CA GLN A 720 10.51 36.18 -33.57
C GLN A 720 9.60 34.96 -33.54
N ASP A 721 8.53 34.94 -34.33
CA ASP A 721 7.58 33.81 -34.38
C ASP A 721 8.24 32.48 -34.76
N LYS A 722 9.22 32.50 -35.67
CA LYS A 722 9.97 31.31 -36.07
C LYS A 722 10.79 30.76 -34.89
N ILE A 723 11.44 31.67 -34.15
CA ILE A 723 12.23 31.34 -32.96
C ILE A 723 11.34 30.79 -31.83
N LEU A 724 10.23 31.47 -31.55
CA LEU A 724 9.27 31.07 -30.50
C LEU A 724 8.66 29.69 -30.78
N ARG A 725 8.28 29.40 -32.04
CA ARG A 725 7.79 28.07 -32.46
C ARG A 725 8.85 26.98 -32.28
N ALA A 726 10.11 27.27 -32.60
CA ALA A 726 11.21 26.32 -32.38
C ALA A 726 11.41 26.02 -30.88
N ILE A 727 11.33 27.04 -30.03
CA ILE A 727 11.38 26.87 -28.57
C ILE A 727 10.21 26.02 -28.05
N ASP A 728 8.99 26.26 -28.54
CA ASP A 728 7.79 25.55 -28.08
C ASP A 728 7.80 24.06 -28.41
N THR A 729 8.47 23.67 -29.49
CA THR A 729 8.54 22.28 -29.94
C THR A 729 9.58 21.43 -29.18
N LEU A 730 10.47 22.03 -28.38
CA LEU A 730 11.45 21.31 -27.56
C LEU A 730 10.78 20.31 -26.59
N LYS A 731 11.32 19.10 -26.49
CA LYS A 731 10.79 18.00 -25.65
C LYS A 731 11.93 17.18 -25.05
N SER A 732 11.80 16.81 -23.78
CA SER A 732 12.78 15.97 -23.07
C SER A 732 12.71 14.49 -23.50
N ARG A 733 13.79 13.89 -24.02
CA ARG A 733 13.93 12.48 -24.45
C ARG A 733 15.40 12.00 -24.37
N GLY A 734 15.61 10.68 -24.36
CA GLY A 734 16.94 10.07 -24.53
C GLY A 734 17.96 10.23 -23.39
N SER A 735 19.22 9.94 -23.71
CA SER A 735 20.42 10.07 -22.86
C SER A 735 21.14 11.42 -23.08
N THR A 736 22.41 11.57 -22.70
CA THR A 736 23.16 12.84 -22.80
C THR A 736 24.47 12.67 -23.59
N ASN A 737 24.59 13.33 -24.74
CA ASN A 737 25.77 13.36 -25.62
C ASN A 737 26.19 14.82 -25.89
N GLY A 738 26.70 15.48 -24.84
CA GLY A 738 27.09 16.89 -24.92
C GLY A 738 28.34 17.15 -25.78
N GLU A 739 29.21 16.16 -25.99
CA GLU A 739 30.42 16.31 -26.83
C GLU A 739 30.07 16.61 -28.29
N ALA A 740 29.18 15.81 -28.89
CA ALA A 740 28.72 16.04 -30.25
C ALA A 740 27.98 17.37 -30.39
N GLY A 741 27.26 17.79 -29.33
CA GLY A 741 26.56 19.06 -29.28
C GLY A 741 27.50 20.27 -29.28
N ILE A 742 28.59 20.20 -28.51
CA ILE A 742 29.61 21.27 -28.45
C ILE A 742 30.26 21.48 -29.81
N ARG A 743 30.68 20.41 -30.49
CA ARG A 743 31.32 20.52 -31.81
C ARG A 743 30.38 21.16 -32.84
N MET A 744 29.17 20.62 -32.98
CA MET A 744 28.14 21.16 -33.88
C MET A 744 27.78 22.63 -33.57
N ALA A 745 27.79 23.02 -32.29
CA ALA A 745 27.53 24.40 -31.89
C ALA A 745 28.61 25.36 -32.38
N TYR A 746 29.89 24.97 -32.28
CA TYR A 746 31.00 25.78 -32.76
C TYR A 746 31.06 25.85 -34.29
N ASP A 747 30.80 24.73 -34.99
CA ASP A 747 30.77 24.71 -36.45
C ASP A 747 29.77 25.75 -37.00
N ILE A 748 28.54 25.76 -36.46
CA ILE A 748 27.50 26.71 -36.86
C ILE A 748 27.85 28.15 -36.51
N LEU A 749 28.42 28.39 -35.32
CA LEU A 749 28.79 29.75 -34.91
C LEU A 749 29.93 30.31 -35.75
N GLN A 750 30.91 29.47 -36.10
CA GLN A 750 32.05 29.87 -36.92
C GLN A 750 31.62 30.22 -38.34
N GLU A 751 30.71 29.43 -38.93
CA GLU A 751 30.12 29.72 -40.25
C GLU A 751 29.33 31.04 -40.29
N ASN A 752 28.86 31.52 -39.13
CA ASN A 752 27.96 32.68 -39.03
C ASN A 752 28.52 33.73 -38.07
N TYR A 753 29.84 33.86 -37.99
CA TYR A 753 30.52 34.76 -37.07
C TYR A 753 30.16 36.23 -37.36
N ILE A 754 29.84 36.99 -36.31
CA ILE A 754 29.59 38.44 -36.43
C ILE A 754 30.83 39.19 -35.97
N ASN A 755 31.46 39.94 -36.87
CA ASN A 755 32.61 40.77 -36.54
C ASN A 755 32.23 41.82 -35.47
N GLN A 756 33.05 41.95 -34.42
CA GLN A 756 32.79 42.76 -33.23
C GLN A 756 31.48 42.43 -32.48
N GLY A 757 30.79 41.35 -32.88
CA GLY A 757 29.56 40.87 -32.26
C GLY A 757 29.81 40.12 -30.95
N ASN A 758 28.74 39.88 -30.20
CA ASN A 758 28.73 38.95 -29.07
C ASN A 758 28.50 37.53 -29.59
N ASN A 759 29.56 36.87 -30.03
CA ASN A 759 29.52 35.46 -30.46
C ASN A 759 29.67 34.57 -29.23
N ARG A 760 28.58 33.88 -28.86
CA ARG A 760 28.54 33.15 -27.58
C ARG A 760 27.76 31.85 -27.68
N VAL A 761 28.36 30.79 -27.16
CA VAL A 761 27.66 29.54 -26.83
C VAL A 761 27.13 29.63 -25.40
N ILE A 762 25.83 29.43 -25.23
CA ILE A 762 25.20 29.21 -23.92
C ILE A 762 24.82 27.74 -23.84
N LEU A 763 25.66 26.94 -23.17
CA LEU A 763 25.41 25.53 -22.90
C LEU A 763 24.50 25.39 -21.68
N VAL A 764 23.32 24.80 -21.84
CA VAL A 764 22.37 24.57 -20.75
C VAL A 764 22.25 23.07 -20.45
N THR A 765 22.52 22.62 -19.21
CA THR A 765 22.46 21.19 -18.83
C THR A 765 22.13 20.97 -17.35
N ASP A 766 21.53 19.82 -17.02
CA ASP A 766 21.31 19.35 -15.65
C ASP A 766 22.20 18.16 -15.23
N GLY A 767 23.07 17.68 -16.13
CA GLY A 767 23.77 16.41 -15.98
C GLY A 767 25.26 16.47 -16.34
N GLU A 768 25.95 15.37 -16.10
CA GLU A 768 27.31 15.17 -16.62
C GLU A 768 27.28 14.51 -17.99
N PHE A 769 28.24 14.87 -18.81
CA PHE A 769 28.62 14.12 -20.01
C PHE A 769 30.15 14.07 -20.12
N THR A 770 30.64 13.10 -20.88
CA THR A 770 32.08 12.94 -21.13
C THR A 770 32.53 13.99 -22.15
N ILE A 771 33.68 14.61 -21.89
CA ILE A 771 34.32 15.58 -22.80
C ILE A 771 35.75 15.10 -23.01
N LYS A 772 36.10 14.81 -24.26
CA LYS A 772 37.47 14.40 -24.62
C LYS A 772 38.44 15.58 -24.52
N PRO A 773 39.73 15.33 -24.24
CA PRO A 773 40.78 16.36 -24.24
C PRO A 773 40.77 17.25 -25.49
N SER A 774 40.60 16.66 -26.68
CA SER A 774 40.51 17.41 -27.95
C SER A 774 39.37 18.42 -28.01
N THR A 775 38.25 18.17 -27.31
CA THR A 775 37.13 19.11 -27.26
C THR A 775 37.43 20.28 -26.32
N PHE A 776 38.23 20.07 -25.25
CA PHE A 776 38.72 21.19 -24.44
C PHE A 776 39.66 22.10 -25.23
N ASN A 777 40.52 21.51 -26.08
CA ASN A 777 41.40 22.28 -26.96
C ASN A 777 40.59 23.12 -27.95
N LEU A 778 39.57 22.52 -28.59
CA LEU A 778 38.64 23.24 -29.46
C LEU A 778 37.97 24.43 -28.75
N ILE A 779 37.44 24.22 -27.54
CA ILE A 779 36.82 25.29 -26.75
C ILE A 779 37.82 26.43 -26.49
N SER A 780 39.06 26.10 -26.14
CA SER A 780 40.11 27.09 -25.88
C SER A 780 40.51 27.86 -27.13
N GLU A 781 40.65 27.19 -28.27
CA GLU A 781 40.96 27.80 -29.56
C GLU A 781 39.84 28.76 -30.00
N LYS A 782 38.57 28.33 -29.90
CA LYS A 782 37.43 29.18 -30.29
C LYS A 782 37.23 30.38 -29.37
N ALA A 783 37.55 30.25 -28.08
CA ALA A 783 37.57 31.38 -27.16
C ALA A 783 38.64 32.43 -27.54
N GLN A 784 39.82 32.01 -28.02
CA GLN A 784 40.83 32.92 -28.55
C GLN A 784 40.37 33.63 -29.84
N GLN A 785 39.44 33.02 -30.58
CA GLN A 785 38.78 33.58 -31.77
C GLN A 785 37.51 34.39 -31.42
N ASP A 786 37.39 34.90 -30.18
CA ASP A 786 36.26 35.73 -29.72
C ASP A 786 34.88 35.02 -29.78
N ILE A 787 34.88 33.68 -29.70
CA ILE A 787 33.67 32.85 -29.50
C ILE A 787 33.68 32.28 -28.09
N SER A 788 32.99 32.96 -27.19
CA SER A 788 32.95 32.61 -25.76
C SER A 788 31.94 31.50 -25.45
N MET A 789 32.16 30.75 -24.37
CA MET A 789 31.23 29.71 -23.90
C MET A 789 30.88 29.87 -22.42
N SER A 790 29.60 30.17 -22.19
CA SER A 790 28.98 30.16 -20.85
C SER A 790 28.20 28.87 -20.62
N VAL A 791 28.16 28.43 -19.37
CA VAL A 791 27.43 27.22 -18.97
C VAL A 791 26.37 27.55 -17.95
N PHE A 792 25.13 27.24 -18.29
CA PHE A 792 23.95 27.37 -17.46
C PHE A 792 23.59 25.99 -16.91
N SER A 793 23.87 25.80 -15.63
CA SER A 793 23.83 24.50 -14.98
C SER A 793 22.66 24.41 -14.00
N PHE A 794 21.91 23.31 -14.08
CA PHE A 794 20.99 22.89 -13.03
C PHE A 794 21.64 21.90 -12.04
N ALA A 795 22.92 21.57 -12.22
CA ALA A 795 23.55 20.40 -11.63
C ALA A 795 23.57 20.41 -10.09
N ASP A 796 23.16 19.27 -9.53
CA ASP A 796 23.07 19.00 -8.09
C ASP A 796 24.36 18.44 -7.46
N GLN A 797 25.44 18.28 -8.24
CA GLN A 797 26.62 17.48 -7.85
C GLN A 797 27.95 18.20 -8.04
N LEU A 798 28.85 18.01 -7.07
CA LEU A 798 30.22 18.53 -7.06
C LEU A 798 31.04 18.12 -8.31
N ARG A 799 30.81 16.92 -8.85
CA ARG A 799 31.59 16.38 -9.97
C ARG A 799 31.23 17.03 -11.31
N SER A 800 29.94 17.24 -11.59
CA SER A 800 29.48 17.99 -12.76
C SER A 800 29.96 19.42 -12.71
N TYR A 801 29.87 20.04 -11.52
CA TYR A 801 30.32 21.40 -11.27
C TYR A 801 31.80 21.61 -11.65
N ASN A 802 32.71 20.75 -11.17
CA ASN A 802 34.14 20.90 -11.48
C ASN A 802 34.46 20.74 -12.97
N LYS A 803 33.83 19.77 -13.65
CA LYS A 803 34.03 19.54 -15.10
C LYS A 803 33.50 20.69 -15.94
N LEU A 804 32.28 21.15 -15.65
CA LEU A 804 31.66 22.25 -16.37
C LEU A 804 32.35 23.60 -16.09
N ARG A 805 32.90 23.81 -14.88
CA ARG A 805 33.79 24.95 -14.63
C ARG A 805 35.06 24.90 -15.45
N LYS A 806 35.63 23.72 -15.70
CA LYS A 806 36.77 23.58 -16.61
C LYS A 806 36.38 23.98 -18.04
N VAL A 807 35.19 23.60 -18.52
CA VAL A 807 34.66 24.04 -19.83
C VAL A 807 34.59 25.57 -19.90
N VAL A 808 33.97 26.19 -18.90
CA VAL A 808 33.84 27.66 -18.83
C VAL A 808 35.19 28.36 -18.77
N LYS A 809 36.13 27.85 -17.95
CA LYS A 809 37.49 28.40 -17.83
C LYS A 809 38.21 28.39 -19.17
N MET A 810 38.09 27.31 -19.95
CA MET A 810 38.68 27.24 -21.29
C MET A 810 37.93 28.12 -22.30
N GLY A 811 36.60 28.24 -22.15
CA GLY A 811 35.73 29.00 -23.04
C GLY A 811 35.62 30.48 -22.75
N GLN A 812 36.36 31.01 -21.75
CA GLN A 812 36.33 32.41 -21.31
C GLN A 812 34.91 32.97 -21.07
N GLY A 813 34.00 32.14 -20.56
CA GLY A 813 32.62 32.55 -20.26
C GLY A 813 32.29 32.51 -18.77
N ASN A 814 30.99 32.45 -18.47
CA ASN A 814 30.49 32.40 -17.10
C ASN A 814 29.89 31.02 -16.76
N TYR A 815 30.08 30.58 -15.52
CA TYR A 815 29.44 29.37 -14.99
C TYR A 815 28.28 29.80 -14.08
N GLU A 816 27.07 29.48 -14.52
CA GLU A 816 25.87 30.00 -13.93
C GLU A 816 24.95 28.91 -13.42
N VAL A 817 24.61 28.97 -12.13
CA VAL A 817 23.53 28.15 -11.57
C VAL A 817 22.21 28.88 -11.79
N ILE A 818 21.30 28.25 -12.53
CA ILE A 818 20.01 28.86 -12.92
C ILE A 818 18.82 28.23 -12.21
N SER A 819 17.83 29.06 -11.87
CA SER A 819 16.58 28.73 -11.16
C SER A 819 15.41 29.57 -11.70
N GLU A 820 14.21 29.32 -11.17
CA GLU A 820 12.97 29.90 -11.71
C GLU A 820 12.91 31.42 -11.65
N GLY A 821 13.46 32.07 -10.61
CA GLY A 821 13.50 33.53 -10.51
C GLY A 821 14.73 34.22 -11.10
N ASN A 822 15.76 33.49 -11.56
CA ASN A 822 16.98 34.12 -12.09
C ASN A 822 17.36 33.71 -13.53
N ALA A 823 16.73 32.68 -14.11
CA ALA A 823 17.15 32.16 -15.42
C ALA A 823 17.07 33.19 -16.55
N ALA A 824 15.98 33.98 -16.59
CA ALA A 824 15.81 35.04 -17.58
C ALA A 824 16.88 36.13 -17.41
N TYR A 825 17.06 36.62 -16.19
CA TYR A 825 18.08 37.62 -15.85
C TYR A 825 19.48 37.18 -16.31
N LYS A 826 19.87 35.94 -16.00
CA LYS A 826 21.19 35.43 -16.39
C LYS A 826 21.34 35.34 -17.91
N MET A 827 20.30 34.90 -18.62
CA MET A 827 20.31 34.88 -20.09
C MET A 827 20.49 36.28 -20.69
N VAL A 828 19.78 37.28 -20.15
CA VAL A 828 19.92 38.67 -20.60
C VAL A 828 21.33 39.20 -20.30
N ARG A 829 21.88 38.90 -19.13
CA ARG A 829 23.25 39.29 -18.77
C ARG A 829 24.29 38.74 -19.75
N GLU A 830 24.17 37.48 -20.19
CA GLU A 830 25.07 36.91 -21.19
C GLU A 830 24.93 37.58 -22.56
N ALA A 831 23.72 37.95 -22.94
CA ALA A 831 23.45 38.72 -24.17
C ALA A 831 23.98 40.18 -24.08
N GLN A 832 24.12 40.71 -22.86
CA GLN A 832 24.67 42.04 -22.58
C GLN A 832 26.16 42.00 -22.18
N SER A 833 26.85 40.87 -22.36
CA SER A 833 28.24 40.72 -21.91
C SER A 833 29.27 41.54 -22.70
N LYS A 834 28.93 42.05 -23.89
CA LYS A 834 29.82 42.82 -24.77
C LYS A 834 29.19 44.16 -25.17
N LYS A 835 29.82 45.28 -24.81
CA LYS A 835 29.39 46.65 -25.17
C LYS A 835 30.00 47.10 -26.50
N LEU A 836 29.33 48.01 -27.21
CA LEU A 836 29.85 48.60 -28.45
C LEU A 836 31.11 49.46 -28.19
N PRO A 837 32.07 49.53 -29.15
CA PRO A 837 33.25 50.39 -29.02
C PRO A 837 32.88 51.86 -28.83
N GLY A 838 33.59 52.60 -27.96
CA GLY A 838 33.43 54.05 -27.78
C GLY A 838 32.63 54.51 -26.53
N LYS A 839 31.98 53.62 -25.78
CA LYS A 839 31.32 53.98 -24.50
C LYS A 839 32.19 53.65 -23.28
N LYS A 840 33.10 54.56 -22.90
CA LYS A 840 33.83 54.46 -21.62
C LYS A 840 32.89 54.61 -20.42
N ARG A 841 33.26 53.95 -19.31
CA ARG A 841 32.54 53.85 -18.05
C ARG A 841 32.37 55.22 -17.39
N ARG A 842 31.28 55.95 -17.67
CA ARG A 842 30.88 57.09 -16.81
C ARG A 842 30.49 56.53 -15.44
N LYS A 843 31.26 56.83 -14.40
CA LYS A 843 30.81 56.72 -13.00
C LYS A 843 29.61 57.66 -12.84
N ARG A 844 28.39 57.16 -13.07
CA ARG A 844 27.18 57.94 -12.81
C ARG A 844 26.89 57.90 -11.31
N ARG A 845 26.75 59.08 -10.71
CA ARG A 845 26.24 59.28 -9.36
C ARG A 845 24.92 58.51 -9.20
N LYS A 846 24.79 57.82 -8.06
CA LYS A 846 23.57 57.13 -7.60
C LYS A 846 22.38 58.10 -7.69
N SER A 847 21.55 57.97 -8.71
CA SER A 847 20.17 58.45 -8.67
C SER A 847 19.30 57.21 -8.51
N VAL A 848 18.74 57.07 -7.31
CA VAL A 848 17.84 55.97 -6.94
C VAL A 848 16.52 56.20 -7.67
N VAL A 849 16.41 55.72 -8.91
CA VAL A 849 15.11 55.39 -9.47
C VAL A 849 14.74 54.03 -8.88
N LYS A 850 13.62 53.97 -8.14
CA LYS A 850 13.01 52.73 -7.64
C LYS A 850 12.54 51.87 -8.84
N GLY A 851 13.48 51.22 -9.52
CA GLY A 851 13.20 50.04 -10.35
C GLY A 851 13.19 48.80 -9.45
N ASP A 852 12.32 47.85 -9.76
CA ASP A 852 12.09 46.62 -8.99
C ASP A 852 13.40 46.00 -8.46
N LYS A 853 13.47 45.81 -7.14
CA LYS A 853 14.60 45.16 -6.48
C LYS A 853 14.92 43.83 -7.20
N LYS A 854 16.22 43.61 -7.47
CA LYS A 854 16.83 42.35 -7.94
C LYS A 854 16.04 41.15 -7.36
N PRO A 855 15.50 40.21 -8.16
CA PRO A 855 14.84 39.03 -7.62
C PRO A 855 15.91 38.14 -6.96
N CYS A 856 16.17 38.42 -5.69
CA CYS A 856 17.02 37.63 -4.83
C CYS A 856 16.24 36.38 -4.41
N ASP A 857 16.21 35.39 -5.30
CA ASP A 857 15.56 34.10 -5.11
C ASP A 857 16.25 33.22 -4.03
N CYS A 858 17.13 33.82 -3.22
CA CYS A 858 17.90 33.20 -2.15
C CYS A 858 17.10 32.95 -0.86
N ASN A 859 15.91 33.55 -0.72
CA ASN A 859 15.06 33.42 0.47
C ASN A 859 13.70 32.78 0.16
N SER A 860 13.63 31.45 0.22
CA SER A 860 12.37 30.78 0.59
C SER A 860 12.47 30.21 2.01
N SER A 861 12.94 31.04 2.95
CA SER A 861 12.97 30.74 4.39
C SER A 861 11.63 31.04 5.08
N SER A 862 10.53 31.22 4.34
CA SER A 862 9.22 31.29 4.97
C SER A 862 8.81 29.88 5.41
N VAL A 863 8.89 29.65 6.71
CA VAL A 863 8.30 28.50 7.40
C VAL A 863 6.80 28.50 7.09
N THR A 864 6.35 27.64 6.18
CA THR A 864 4.92 27.31 6.15
C THR A 864 4.66 26.39 7.31
N GLU A 865 4.07 26.93 8.38
CA GLU A 865 3.51 26.13 9.46
C GLU A 865 2.46 25.19 8.84
N ILE A 866 2.70 23.89 8.92
CA ILE A 866 1.76 22.89 8.41
C ILE A 866 0.77 22.63 9.54
N ASP A 867 -0.22 23.50 9.64
CA ASP A 867 -1.35 23.30 10.55
C ASP A 867 -2.13 22.03 10.20
N PRO A 868 -2.80 21.39 11.18
CA PRO A 868 -3.74 20.33 10.88
C PRO A 868 -4.80 20.88 9.92
N PRO A 869 -4.85 20.42 8.65
CA PRO A 869 -5.82 20.95 7.72
C PRO A 869 -7.22 20.66 8.27
N LYS A 870 -8.11 21.66 8.28
CA LYS A 870 -9.50 21.51 8.75
C LYS A 870 -10.07 20.23 8.15
N VAL A 871 -10.41 19.27 9.00
CA VAL A 871 -10.98 18.00 8.60
C VAL A 871 -12.39 18.27 8.11
N ILE A 872 -12.52 18.60 6.82
CA ILE A 872 -13.81 18.48 6.14
C ILE A 872 -13.90 17.00 5.79
N THR A 873 -14.31 16.19 6.77
CA THR A 873 -14.90 14.89 6.46
C THR A 873 -16.03 15.20 5.48
N THR A 874 -15.94 14.72 4.24
CA THR A 874 -17.14 14.55 3.42
C THR A 874 -17.93 13.44 4.11
N THR A 875 -18.65 13.84 5.16
CA THR A 875 -19.57 12.98 5.89
C THR A 875 -20.77 12.64 5.03
N LYS A 876 -21.03 13.46 4.01
CA LYS A 876 -22.12 13.31 3.06
C LYS A 876 -21.82 12.21 2.03
N ASP A 877 -22.69 11.22 1.96
CA ASP A 877 -22.70 10.21 0.90
C ASP A 877 -23.04 10.83 -0.47
N SER A 878 -23.15 10.02 -1.53
CA SER A 878 -23.57 10.51 -2.85
C SER A 878 -24.97 11.16 -2.88
N ASN A 879 -25.73 11.06 -1.79
CA ASN A 879 -27.08 11.59 -1.62
C ASN A 879 -27.14 12.72 -0.59
N GLY A 880 -26.00 13.23 -0.12
CA GLY A 880 -25.96 14.37 0.81
C GLY A 880 -26.12 14.02 2.30
N VAL A 881 -26.16 12.73 2.68
CA VAL A 881 -26.49 12.28 4.04
C VAL A 881 -25.24 12.13 4.90
N ASN A 882 -25.20 12.73 6.10
CA ASN A 882 -24.05 12.68 7.01
C ASN A 882 -23.95 11.30 7.68
N MET A 883 -23.00 10.47 7.24
CA MET A 883 -22.84 9.09 7.70
C MET A 883 -22.10 8.92 9.02
N THR A 884 -21.66 10.00 9.66
CA THR A 884 -20.76 9.92 10.83
C THR A 884 -21.19 10.79 12.01
N SER A 885 -22.29 11.54 11.91
CA SER A 885 -22.74 12.43 12.98
C SER A 885 -24.21 12.83 12.83
N MET A 886 -24.91 12.96 13.96
CA MET A 886 -26.25 13.57 14.08
C MET A 886 -26.21 15.05 14.48
N LYS A 887 -25.04 15.69 14.50
CA LYS A 887 -24.92 17.12 14.84
C LYS A 887 -25.67 17.99 13.82
N GLY A 888 -26.49 18.91 14.32
CA GLY A 888 -27.34 19.80 13.52
C GLY A 888 -28.74 19.25 13.22
N PHE A 889 -29.11 18.10 13.78
CA PHE A 889 -30.44 17.49 13.66
C PHE A 889 -31.14 17.38 15.01
N ALA A 890 -32.47 17.37 15.00
CA ALA A 890 -33.30 17.28 16.19
C ALA A 890 -33.04 15.98 16.98
N PRO A 891 -33.21 15.95 18.31
CA PRO A 891 -33.13 14.72 19.10
C PRO A 891 -34.11 13.66 18.58
N ASN A 892 -33.64 12.44 18.40
CA ASN A 892 -34.43 11.37 17.82
C ASN A 892 -35.22 10.59 18.89
N ASN A 893 -36.48 10.29 18.60
CA ASN A 893 -37.29 9.28 19.29
C ASN A 893 -37.79 8.29 18.22
N LEU A 894 -36.99 7.24 17.98
CA LEU A 894 -37.24 6.29 16.89
C LEU A 894 -37.89 5.01 17.43
N MET A 895 -39.10 4.74 16.94
CA MET A 895 -39.82 3.48 17.20
C MET A 895 -39.67 2.55 15.99
N LEU A 896 -38.92 1.47 16.17
CA LEU A 896 -38.89 0.40 15.17
C LEU A 896 -40.08 -0.53 15.36
N LEU A 897 -40.99 -0.55 14.39
CA LEU A 897 -42.09 -1.51 14.32
C LEU A 897 -41.69 -2.62 13.33
N LEU A 898 -41.24 -3.75 13.86
CA LEU A 898 -40.52 -4.77 13.10
C LEU A 898 -41.35 -6.03 12.86
N ASP A 899 -41.47 -6.39 11.59
CA ASP A 899 -41.90 -7.72 11.17
C ASP A 899 -40.79 -8.74 11.47
N VAL A 900 -41.11 -9.74 12.29
CA VAL A 900 -40.22 -10.88 12.56
C VAL A 900 -40.86 -12.20 12.14
N SER A 901 -41.78 -12.19 11.19
CA SER A 901 -42.37 -13.40 10.63
C SER A 901 -41.33 -14.29 9.92
N GLY A 902 -41.68 -15.55 9.65
CA GLY A 902 -40.78 -16.52 9.02
C GLY A 902 -40.22 -16.05 7.66
N SER A 903 -40.97 -15.25 6.90
CA SER A 903 -40.56 -14.71 5.59
C SER A 903 -39.34 -13.77 5.69
N MET A 904 -39.16 -13.13 6.85
CA MET A 904 -38.07 -12.19 7.16
C MET A 904 -36.72 -12.87 7.42
N ALA A 905 -36.65 -14.20 7.48
CA ALA A 905 -35.43 -14.97 7.80
C ALA A 905 -34.29 -14.81 6.76
N SER A 906 -34.62 -14.41 5.53
CA SER A 906 -33.66 -14.30 4.43
C SER A 906 -32.61 -13.21 4.66
N LYS A 907 -31.37 -13.42 4.19
CA LYS A 907 -30.23 -12.51 4.42
C LYS A 907 -30.49 -11.04 4.03
N ASN A 908 -31.27 -10.81 2.97
CA ASN A 908 -31.61 -9.48 2.47
C ASN A 908 -32.81 -8.81 3.20
N LYS A 909 -33.25 -9.36 4.34
CA LYS A 909 -34.39 -8.87 5.13
C LYS A 909 -33.98 -8.57 6.58
N LEU A 910 -34.44 -9.31 7.59
CA LEU A 910 -34.13 -9.05 9.00
C LEU A 910 -32.62 -8.98 9.29
N PRO A 911 -31.75 -9.88 8.79
CA PRO A 911 -30.29 -9.76 8.98
C PRO A 911 -29.69 -8.48 8.36
N LEU A 912 -30.26 -8.00 7.25
CA LEU A 912 -29.85 -6.76 6.59
C LEU A 912 -30.26 -5.55 7.43
N LEU A 913 -31.50 -5.54 7.93
CA LEU A 913 -32.01 -4.53 8.86
C LEU A 913 -31.16 -4.44 10.13
N LYS A 914 -30.83 -5.58 10.76
CA LYS A 914 -29.93 -5.61 11.93
C LYS A 914 -28.61 -4.90 11.66
N THR A 915 -28.01 -5.20 10.50
CA THR A 915 -26.75 -4.57 10.09
C THR A 915 -26.89 -3.07 9.89
N ALA A 916 -28.01 -2.65 9.28
CA ALA A 916 -28.34 -1.25 9.05
C ALA A 916 -28.49 -0.48 10.37
N PHE A 917 -29.25 -1.06 11.28
CA PHE A 917 -29.65 -0.39 12.50
C PHE A 917 -28.50 -0.26 13.50
N LYS A 918 -27.63 -1.28 13.60
CA LYS A 918 -26.39 -1.18 14.40
C LYS A 918 -25.49 -0.02 13.99
N LYS A 919 -25.43 0.29 12.69
CA LYS A 919 -24.67 1.44 12.17
C LYS A 919 -25.32 2.77 12.52
N LEU A 920 -26.65 2.84 12.55
CA LEU A 920 -27.36 4.02 13.02
C LEU A 920 -27.01 4.26 14.50
N VAL A 921 -27.07 3.21 15.34
CA VAL A 921 -26.72 3.29 16.76
C VAL A 921 -25.27 3.77 16.98
N ASP A 922 -24.32 3.40 16.11
CA ASP A 922 -22.93 3.86 16.19
C ASP A 922 -22.74 5.39 16.06
N ILE A 923 -23.74 6.10 15.53
CA ILE A 923 -23.67 7.56 15.29
C ILE A 923 -24.74 8.36 16.04
N MET A 924 -25.66 7.69 16.74
CA MET A 924 -26.67 8.34 17.59
C MET A 924 -25.99 8.98 18.82
N ARG A 925 -26.60 10.05 19.32
CA ARG A 925 -26.12 10.84 20.45
C ARG A 925 -26.81 10.40 21.74
N PRO A 926 -26.24 10.69 22.93
CA PRO A 926 -26.85 10.33 24.21
C PRO A 926 -28.31 10.78 24.38
N GLU A 927 -28.71 11.90 23.78
CA GLU A 927 -30.07 12.44 23.82
C GLU A 927 -31.07 11.72 22.88
N ASP A 928 -30.56 10.94 21.93
CA ASP A 928 -31.36 10.15 20.99
C ASP A 928 -31.84 8.84 21.65
N GLU A 929 -33.08 8.45 21.38
CA GLU A 929 -33.72 7.27 21.97
C GLU A 929 -34.25 6.29 20.91
N VAL A 930 -34.19 5.00 21.26
CA VAL A 930 -34.70 3.90 20.45
C VAL A 930 -35.70 3.08 21.25
N SER A 931 -36.82 2.73 20.61
CA SER A 931 -37.74 1.69 21.05
C SER A 931 -37.94 0.65 19.96
N ILE A 932 -38.20 -0.61 20.33
CA ILE A 932 -38.44 -1.70 19.37
C ILE A 932 -39.69 -2.46 19.78
N VAL A 933 -40.68 -2.49 18.88
CA VAL A 933 -41.84 -3.37 18.94
C VAL A 933 -41.71 -4.40 17.82
N ILE A 934 -41.82 -5.67 18.16
CA ILE A 934 -41.85 -6.77 17.19
C ILE A 934 -43.26 -7.31 17.07
N TYR A 935 -43.63 -7.77 15.87
CA TYR A 935 -44.88 -8.49 15.67
C TYR A 935 -44.65 -9.75 14.84
N ALA A 936 -45.13 -10.87 15.38
CA ALA A 936 -45.36 -12.11 14.66
C ALA A 936 -46.28 -13.04 15.47
N GLY A 937 -47.57 -13.08 15.13
CA GLY A 937 -48.64 -13.76 15.87
C GLY A 937 -49.18 -12.86 16.98
N ASP A 938 -48.32 -12.50 17.93
CA ASP A 938 -48.58 -11.46 18.94
C ASP A 938 -47.57 -10.31 18.81
N ALA A 939 -47.93 -9.14 19.32
CA ALA A 939 -47.06 -7.97 19.36
C ALA A 939 -46.45 -7.78 20.75
N SER A 940 -45.14 -7.56 20.81
CA SER A 940 -44.41 -7.38 22.07
C SER A 940 -43.33 -6.31 21.97
N VAL A 941 -42.98 -5.74 23.12
CA VAL A 941 -41.93 -4.73 23.24
C VAL A 941 -40.59 -5.45 23.43
N ALA A 942 -39.75 -5.44 22.39
CA ALA A 942 -38.42 -6.02 22.46
C ALA A 942 -37.41 -5.08 23.13
N LEU A 943 -37.60 -3.76 22.99
CA LEU A 943 -36.79 -2.74 23.63
C LEU A 943 -37.70 -1.59 24.08
N LYS A 944 -37.77 -1.35 25.39
CA LYS A 944 -38.35 -0.13 25.95
C LYS A 944 -37.49 1.08 25.53
N PRO A 945 -38.04 2.31 25.52
CA PRO A 945 -37.28 3.52 25.21
C PRO A 945 -35.95 3.54 25.92
N THR A 946 -34.87 3.50 25.14
CA THR A 946 -33.51 3.38 25.62
C THR A 946 -32.64 4.42 24.93
N SER A 947 -31.94 5.22 25.74
CA SER A 947 -30.97 6.19 25.25
C SER A 947 -29.82 5.50 24.51
N ALA A 948 -29.36 6.13 23.43
CA ALA A 948 -28.20 5.67 22.67
C ALA A 948 -26.86 5.80 23.42
N ASN A 949 -26.86 6.29 24.68
CA ASN A 949 -25.71 6.15 25.58
C ASN A 949 -25.47 4.70 26.07
N LYS A 950 -26.42 3.79 25.81
CA LYS A 950 -26.29 2.34 26.07
C LYS A 950 -26.25 1.54 24.75
N PRO A 951 -25.28 1.80 23.86
CA PRO A 951 -25.28 1.22 22.51
C PRO A 951 -25.15 -0.31 22.52
N ASP A 952 -24.45 -0.88 23.50
CA ASP A 952 -24.24 -2.33 23.60
C ASP A 952 -25.54 -3.06 23.95
N LEU A 953 -26.35 -2.52 24.87
CA LEU A 953 -27.68 -3.05 25.21
C LEU A 953 -28.61 -3.05 23.98
N ILE A 954 -28.64 -1.94 23.25
CA ILE A 954 -29.44 -1.80 22.03
C ILE A 954 -29.00 -2.85 20.99
N LYS A 955 -27.68 -2.97 20.76
CA LYS A 955 -27.08 -3.94 19.83
C LYS A 955 -27.36 -5.39 20.21
N GLU A 956 -27.35 -5.71 21.49
CA GLU A 956 -27.65 -7.04 22.00
C GLU A 956 -29.11 -7.45 21.73
N VAL A 957 -30.06 -6.55 22.00
CA VAL A 957 -31.48 -6.82 21.71
C VAL A 957 -31.71 -7.05 20.23
N ILE A 958 -31.08 -6.25 19.36
CA ILE A 958 -31.13 -6.43 17.91
C ILE A 958 -30.58 -7.79 17.49
N ASP A 959 -29.48 -8.25 18.10
CA ASP A 959 -28.90 -9.57 17.81
C ASP A 959 -29.82 -10.71 18.19
N LYS A 960 -30.56 -10.58 19.30
CA LYS A 960 -31.50 -11.60 19.79
C LYS A 960 -32.76 -11.76 18.94
N LEU A 961 -33.13 -10.79 18.09
CA LEU A 961 -34.31 -10.90 17.22
C LEU A 961 -34.25 -12.15 16.31
N ARG A 962 -35.31 -12.95 16.26
CA ARG A 962 -35.39 -14.15 15.41
C ARG A 962 -36.68 -14.17 14.61
N ALA A 963 -36.61 -14.63 13.37
CA ALA A 963 -37.77 -14.78 12.51
C ALA A 963 -38.61 -16.01 12.92
N LYS A 964 -39.86 -15.83 13.35
CA LYS A 964 -40.84 -16.87 13.75
C LYS A 964 -42.27 -16.35 13.61
N GLY A 965 -43.27 -17.20 13.31
CA GLY A 965 -44.71 -16.87 13.41
C GLY A 965 -45.38 -16.29 12.15
N LYS A 966 -46.71 -16.06 12.24
CA LYS A 966 -47.59 -15.37 11.25
C LYS A 966 -47.66 -13.87 11.55
N THR A 967 -48.31 -13.03 10.74
CA THR A 967 -48.28 -11.55 10.90
C THR A 967 -49.54 -11.01 11.60
N ASP A 968 -49.42 -10.37 12.78
CA ASP A 968 -50.51 -9.60 13.42
C ASP A 968 -50.11 -8.12 13.58
N VAL A 969 -50.72 -7.27 12.78
CA VAL A 969 -50.34 -5.88 12.60
C VAL A 969 -51.10 -4.94 13.54
N LYS A 970 -52.36 -5.24 13.86
CA LYS A 970 -53.24 -4.32 14.61
C LYS A 970 -52.71 -4.05 16.02
N LYS A 971 -52.28 -5.11 16.73
CA LYS A 971 -51.68 -4.98 18.07
C LYS A 971 -50.34 -4.25 18.03
N GLY A 972 -49.53 -4.50 16.99
CA GLY A 972 -48.23 -3.85 16.79
C GLY A 972 -48.34 -2.33 16.68
N PHE A 973 -49.28 -1.84 15.89
CA PHE A 973 -49.54 -0.40 15.75
C PHE A 973 -50.01 0.25 17.05
N LYS A 974 -50.93 -0.39 17.79
CA LYS A 974 -51.40 0.13 19.09
C LYS A 974 -50.24 0.25 20.09
N LEU A 975 -49.38 -0.78 20.19
CA LEU A 975 -48.21 -0.78 21.07
C LEU A 975 -47.16 0.26 20.65
N ALA A 976 -46.83 0.34 19.35
CA ALA A 976 -45.89 1.32 18.84
C ALA A 976 -46.34 2.76 19.15
N TYR A 977 -47.62 3.08 18.87
CA TYR A 977 -48.16 4.40 19.15
C TYR A 977 -48.26 4.70 20.66
N LYS A 978 -48.56 3.70 21.50
CA LYS A 978 -48.54 3.85 22.97
C LYS A 978 -47.16 4.29 23.45
N TRP A 979 -46.10 3.59 23.04
CA TRP A 979 -44.74 3.83 23.53
C TRP A 979 -44.10 5.08 22.95
N ILE A 980 -44.27 5.34 21.65
CA ILE A 980 -43.68 6.55 21.04
C ILE A 980 -44.34 7.83 21.58
N THR A 981 -45.66 7.80 21.84
CA THR A 981 -46.38 8.94 22.43
C THR A 981 -45.97 9.14 23.89
N LYS A 982 -45.77 8.05 24.65
CA LYS A 982 -45.34 8.15 26.05
C LYS A 982 -43.97 8.82 26.21
N ASN A 983 -43.10 8.73 25.21
CA ASN A 983 -41.73 9.28 25.24
C ASN A 983 -41.56 10.34 24.15
N TYR A 984 -42.63 11.07 23.87
CA TYR A 984 -42.62 12.12 22.87
C TYR A 984 -41.57 13.17 23.25
N LYS A 985 -40.73 13.56 22.29
CA LYS A 985 -39.73 14.61 22.45
C LYS A 985 -40.21 15.90 21.81
N ASP A 986 -40.34 16.95 22.60
CA ASP A 986 -40.62 18.29 22.07
C ASP A 986 -39.48 18.77 21.17
N ASN A 987 -39.85 19.33 20.01
CA ASN A 987 -38.91 19.67 18.93
C ASN A 987 -38.00 18.50 18.49
N GLY A 988 -38.38 17.25 18.79
CA GLY A 988 -37.66 16.05 18.41
C GLY A 988 -38.17 15.41 17.11
N ASN A 989 -37.37 14.50 16.55
CA ASN A 989 -37.80 13.61 15.47
C ASN A 989 -38.51 12.39 16.06
N ASN A 990 -39.82 12.53 16.29
CA ASN A 990 -40.69 11.45 16.76
C ASN A 990 -41.16 10.64 15.54
N ARG A 991 -40.55 9.47 15.32
CA ARG A 991 -40.80 8.70 14.08
C ARG A 991 -40.92 7.20 14.31
N ILE A 992 -41.97 6.62 13.73
CA ILE A 992 -42.14 5.17 13.60
C ILE A 992 -41.53 4.72 12.27
N ILE A 993 -40.67 3.70 12.31
CA ILE A 993 -40.14 3.03 11.13
C ILE A 993 -40.72 1.61 11.10
N LEU A 994 -41.67 1.39 10.20
CA LEU A 994 -42.26 0.09 9.94
C LEU A 994 -41.37 -0.68 8.96
N ALA A 995 -40.80 -1.82 9.39
CA ALA A 995 -39.98 -2.67 8.54
C ALA A 995 -40.66 -4.01 8.26
N THR A 996 -40.92 -4.32 7.00
CA THR A 996 -41.65 -5.53 6.56
C THR A 996 -41.18 -6.01 5.18
N ASP A 997 -41.47 -7.26 4.81
CA ASP A 997 -41.20 -7.84 3.49
C ASP A 997 -42.44 -8.15 2.65
N GLY A 998 -43.65 -7.81 3.12
CA GLY A 998 -44.90 -8.10 2.44
C GLY A 998 -46.03 -7.13 2.80
N GLU A 999 -47.15 -7.28 2.09
CA GLU A 999 -48.40 -6.58 2.36
C GLU A 999 -49.22 -7.31 3.43
N PHE A 1000 -50.09 -6.57 4.11
CA PHE A 1000 -50.99 -7.09 5.12
C PHE A 1000 -52.32 -6.31 5.13
N PRO A 1001 -53.43 -6.93 5.57
CA PRO A 1001 -54.73 -6.27 5.59
C PRO A 1001 -54.72 -5.05 6.50
N MET A 1002 -55.12 -3.89 5.96
CA MET A 1002 -55.23 -2.63 6.68
C MET A 1002 -56.69 -2.30 6.95
N SER A 1003 -57.04 -2.05 8.21
CA SER A 1003 -58.35 -1.50 8.56
C SER A 1003 -58.34 0.02 8.51
N ASP A 1004 -59.46 0.66 8.15
CA ASP A 1004 -59.60 2.12 8.14
C ASP A 1004 -59.26 2.80 9.46
N TYR A 1005 -59.47 2.11 10.59
CA TYR A 1005 -59.04 2.55 11.90
C TYR A 1005 -57.53 2.86 11.97
N ILE A 1006 -56.67 2.06 11.33
CA ILE A 1006 -55.21 2.28 11.33
C ILE A 1006 -54.88 3.53 10.52
N TYR A 1007 -55.49 3.73 9.34
CA TYR A 1007 -55.27 4.93 8.55
C TYR A 1007 -55.68 6.20 9.30
N LYS A 1008 -56.84 6.18 9.97
CA LYS A 1008 -57.31 7.28 10.83
C LYS A 1008 -56.37 7.53 12.00
N LEU A 1009 -55.89 6.48 12.67
CA LEU A 1009 -54.95 6.57 13.78
C LEU A 1009 -53.61 7.19 13.34
N VAL A 1010 -53.05 6.71 12.24
CA VAL A 1010 -51.77 7.18 11.69
C VAL A 1010 -51.87 8.65 11.30
N ARG A 1011 -52.95 9.05 10.61
CA ARG A 1011 -53.22 10.46 10.26
C ARG A 1011 -53.29 11.36 11.50
N LYS A 1012 -54.13 11.01 12.48
CA LYS A 1012 -54.31 11.79 13.72
C LYS A 1012 -53.01 11.93 14.52
N ARG A 1013 -52.11 10.95 14.43
CA ARG A 1013 -50.81 10.99 15.13
C ARG A 1013 -49.75 11.77 14.35
N ALA A 1014 -49.77 11.70 13.02
CA ALA A 1014 -48.92 12.54 12.17
C ALA A 1014 -49.25 14.03 12.34
N GLU A 1015 -50.53 14.40 12.43
CA GLU A 1015 -50.99 15.77 12.77
C GLU A 1015 -50.46 16.25 14.13
N LYS A 1016 -50.11 15.33 15.04
CA LYS A 1016 -49.49 15.61 16.34
C LYS A 1016 -47.97 15.43 16.36
N GLY A 1017 -47.32 15.45 15.20
CA GLY A 1017 -45.85 15.40 15.09
C GLY A 1017 -45.22 14.00 15.21
N VAL A 1018 -46.02 12.93 15.18
CA VAL A 1018 -45.51 11.54 15.16
C VAL A 1018 -45.62 10.94 13.76
N HIS A 1019 -44.52 10.97 13.02
CA HIS A 1019 -44.50 10.54 11.62
C HIS A 1019 -44.28 9.02 11.46
N LEU A 1020 -44.75 8.44 10.35
CA LEU A 1020 -44.56 7.02 10.05
C LEU A 1020 -43.95 6.82 8.67
N SER A 1021 -42.84 6.08 8.63
CA SER A 1021 -42.16 5.68 7.40
C SER A 1021 -42.15 4.16 7.26
N VAL A 1022 -42.18 3.68 6.01
CA VAL A 1022 -42.20 2.26 5.66
C VAL A 1022 -40.91 1.86 4.96
N PHE A 1023 -40.23 0.87 5.50
CA PHE A 1023 -38.98 0.31 4.99
C PHE A 1023 -39.28 -1.12 4.52
N SER A 1024 -39.41 -1.30 3.20
CA SER A 1024 -39.70 -2.61 2.60
C SER A 1024 -38.42 -3.39 2.31
N PHE A 1025 -38.43 -4.69 2.54
CA PHE A 1025 -37.30 -5.59 2.31
C PHE A 1025 -37.68 -6.76 1.38
N GLY A 1026 -36.72 -7.28 0.62
CA GLY A 1026 -36.98 -8.41 -0.28
C GLY A 1026 -37.51 -7.99 -1.65
N ASN A 1027 -38.82 -8.10 -1.90
CA ASN A 1027 -39.40 -7.78 -3.21
C ASN A 1027 -39.48 -6.26 -3.42
N LYS A 1028 -39.29 -5.80 -4.67
CA LYS A 1028 -39.25 -4.38 -5.06
C LYS A 1028 -40.63 -3.77 -5.33
N ASN A 1029 -41.68 -4.58 -5.30
CA ASN A 1029 -43.04 -4.09 -5.51
C ASN A 1029 -43.41 -3.11 -4.40
N LYS A 1030 -44.03 -2.01 -4.79
CA LYS A 1030 -44.71 -1.13 -3.84
C LYS A 1030 -46.11 -1.68 -3.63
N PHE A 1031 -46.59 -1.62 -2.39
CA PHE A 1031 -47.93 -2.06 -2.03
C PHE A 1031 -48.79 -0.83 -1.76
N ASP A 1032 -49.94 -0.74 -2.41
CA ASP A 1032 -50.82 0.44 -2.36
C ASP A 1032 -51.27 0.74 -0.93
N SER A 1033 -51.56 -0.30 -0.14
CA SER A 1033 -51.95 -0.17 1.27
C SER A 1033 -50.87 0.48 2.14
N LEU A 1034 -49.59 0.16 1.90
CA LEU A 1034 -48.45 0.73 2.61
C LEU A 1034 -48.11 2.13 2.10
N GLN A 1035 -48.33 2.43 0.81
CA GLN A 1035 -48.21 3.78 0.28
C GLN A 1035 -49.24 4.71 0.91
N LYS A 1036 -50.50 4.29 0.96
CA LYS A 1036 -51.58 5.01 1.66
C LYS A 1036 -51.23 5.25 3.13
N LEU A 1037 -50.56 4.30 3.78
CA LEU A 1037 -50.11 4.43 5.17
C LEU A 1037 -49.04 5.52 5.33
N VAL A 1038 -48.04 5.54 4.44
CA VAL A 1038 -46.98 6.55 4.44
C VAL A 1038 -47.53 7.94 4.16
N GLU A 1039 -48.48 8.05 3.22
CA GLU A 1039 -49.17 9.29 2.90
C GLU A 1039 -49.90 9.84 4.15
N LYS A 1040 -50.69 9.01 4.83
CA LYS A 1040 -51.35 9.42 6.09
C LYS A 1040 -50.36 9.66 7.23
N GLY A 1041 -49.21 8.99 7.22
CA GLY A 1041 -48.16 9.10 8.23
C GLY A 1041 -47.18 10.25 8.01
N GLN A 1042 -47.30 11.00 6.90
CA GLN A 1042 -46.37 12.06 6.50
C GLN A 1042 -44.89 11.60 6.56
N GLY A 1043 -44.60 10.39 6.09
CA GLY A 1043 -43.25 9.82 6.09
C GLY A 1043 -42.76 9.39 4.71
N ASN A 1044 -41.79 8.50 4.68
CA ASN A 1044 -41.17 8.00 3.45
C ASN A 1044 -41.47 6.51 3.22
N TYR A 1045 -41.70 6.13 1.96
CA TYR A 1045 -41.71 4.73 1.53
C TYR A 1045 -40.38 4.39 0.88
N GLU A 1046 -39.60 3.52 1.51
CA GLU A 1046 -38.25 3.21 1.09
C GLU A 1046 -38.05 1.71 0.91
N HIS A 1047 -37.56 1.30 -0.26
CA HIS A 1047 -37.13 -0.09 -0.47
C HIS A 1047 -35.65 -0.23 -0.07
N VAL A 1048 -35.37 -1.14 0.85
CA VAL A 1048 -34.05 -1.32 1.44
C VAL A 1048 -33.37 -2.57 0.89
N ASP A 1049 -32.20 -2.37 0.29
CA ASP A 1049 -31.35 -3.43 -0.25
C ASP A 1049 -29.88 -3.23 0.15
N GLU A 1050 -29.01 -4.20 -0.19
CA GLU A 1050 -27.58 -4.13 0.16
C GLU A 1050 -26.87 -2.86 -0.36
N SER A 1051 -27.42 -2.18 -1.36
CA SER A 1051 -26.84 -0.99 -2.00
C SER A 1051 -27.16 0.32 -1.30
N ASN A 1052 -28.29 0.39 -0.56
CA ASN A 1052 -28.77 1.63 0.07
C ASN A 1052 -28.99 1.53 1.59
N VAL A 1053 -28.97 0.31 2.13
CA VAL A 1053 -29.16 0.01 3.56
C VAL A 1053 -28.31 0.87 4.50
N GLN A 1054 -27.13 1.32 4.03
CA GLN A 1054 -26.17 2.03 4.85
C GLN A 1054 -26.56 3.47 5.15
N TYR A 1055 -27.43 4.10 4.34
CA TYR A 1055 -27.76 5.52 4.50
C TYR A 1055 -29.24 5.80 4.71
N LYS A 1056 -30.16 4.91 4.31
CA LYS A 1056 -31.61 5.19 4.37
C LYS A 1056 -32.13 5.38 5.80
N LEU A 1057 -31.75 4.51 6.74
CA LEU A 1057 -32.12 4.68 8.16
C LEU A 1057 -31.50 5.94 8.77
N ILE A 1058 -30.26 6.26 8.38
CA ILE A 1058 -29.57 7.46 8.87
C ILE A 1058 -30.23 8.73 8.31
N LYS A 1059 -30.62 8.71 7.03
CA LYS A 1059 -31.40 9.79 6.42
C LYS A 1059 -32.72 10.02 7.14
N GLU A 1060 -33.38 8.94 7.56
CA GLU A 1060 -34.64 9.01 8.28
C GLU A 1060 -34.47 9.59 9.70
N ALA A 1061 -33.37 9.26 10.37
CA ALA A 1061 -32.98 9.90 11.64
C ALA A 1061 -32.51 11.35 11.49
N GLN A 1062 -32.20 11.78 10.26
CA GLN A 1062 -31.77 13.15 9.91
C GLN A 1062 -32.89 13.96 9.24
N SER A 1063 -34.14 13.51 9.33
CA SER A 1063 -35.26 14.15 8.62
C SER A 1063 -35.63 15.53 9.17
N ILE A 1064 -35.33 15.82 10.43
CA ILE A 1064 -35.64 17.09 11.10
C ILE A 1064 -34.35 17.77 11.54
N LYS A 1065 -34.14 19.01 11.09
CA LYS A 1065 -33.02 19.85 11.55
C LYS A 1065 -33.27 20.32 12.98
N ALA A 1066 -32.21 20.48 13.76
CA ALA A 1066 -32.32 21.14 15.06
C ALA A 1066 -32.82 22.58 14.84
N LYS A 1067 -33.75 23.02 15.68
CA LYS A 1067 -34.15 24.44 15.75
C LYS A 1067 -33.06 25.25 16.44
#